data_AF-A0A9D7E5F5-F1
#
_entry.id   AF-A0A9D7E5F5-F1
#
_cell.length_a   1.000
_cell.length_b   1.000
_cell.length_c   1.000
_cell.angle_alpha   90.00
_cell.angle_beta   90.00
_cell.angle_gamma   90.00
#
_symmetry.space_group_name_H-M   'P 1'
#
loop_
_entity.id
_entity.type
_entity.pdbx_description
1 polymer ?
#
loop_
_entity_poly.entity_id
_entity_poly.type
_entity_poly.pdbx_seq_one_letter_code
_entity_poly.pdbx_strand_id
1 'polypeptide(L)'
;MRKAGEATLESARLFIRRHFSKEVSPKFVFHDLDHTLSVTRTALEIGRALKLCGHDLLLLEIAALFHDAGYARTYVGHEKESARIARGFLHAAKFPTRDRERVSAMINGTRLGATPRGMLQRVLRDADSAKAGQVDFEERAERLRIELQLVHGKGIKKTDWSRENLAYLTAHRFHTTYARNRFGPQKTINLKRLKLRMAGQLQKEKLPKPGRWPLFDRDLSWLSFNDRVLQEAQDEHVPLLERIKFLAIYSSNLDEFYRVRVASLRSLVKLGKHDRTALSITPDRLVAKINAKALGQQQEFGALYRGKLLPALAREKIHILREDQLSAKQEVFVKALYQERVEPLLTTATMRPGNALFVEDRRLYLVCALRPKGSRKEKRVVVNVPSEELGRFVQLPSAPGRNDLMFLDDVLRLCLHRTFKGHRVIGVHAIKLSRDADLYLEEEFAGKVVDKVRKSLRKRQTGVPSRFLFDQAMPKPLLKATIAFLGLRPPDLVPGGRYHNFSDLLRLPVKERPDLRDKPLPLVPHAGLSQRTDLFRTISDKDQLLHFPYHDFGLMVRWLEQAARDKAVRSISITLYRVAYGSLICQALLQALRNGKQVTVFVEVQARFDERSNLYWGEMLEKAGAKVLYSYEGLKVHGKLCLIQRSERGRSRRYAYLGTGNFNERTAQVYSDMGLLTAQPAITREVQEVFSYLMDRRHVPALRQLLMAPIDLRSRLEEMIDREIEQALKGALPVSFSS
;
A
#
# COMPACT_ATOMS: atom_id res chain seq x y z
N MET A 1 -31.90 -0.96 -8.88
CA MET A 1 -31.96 -0.83 -7.41
C MET A 1 -30.61 -1.03 -6.70
N ARG A 2 -29.82 -2.12 -6.92
CA ARG A 2 -28.53 -2.34 -6.22
C ARG A 2 -27.43 -1.28 -6.45
N LYS A 3 -27.20 -0.82 -7.69
CA LYS A 3 -26.25 0.29 -7.98
C LYS A 3 -26.64 1.61 -7.30
N ALA A 4 -27.94 1.84 -7.13
CA ALA A 4 -28.45 3.03 -6.41
C ALA A 4 -28.21 2.90 -4.90
N GLY A 5 -28.40 1.70 -4.32
CA GLY A 5 -28.17 1.45 -2.89
C GLY A 5 -26.71 1.60 -2.45
N GLU A 6 -25.74 1.11 -3.24
CA GLU A 6 -24.30 1.28 -2.94
C GLU A 6 -23.86 2.75 -3.05
N ALA A 7 -24.33 3.46 -4.08
CA ALA A 7 -24.07 4.90 -4.23
C ALA A 7 -24.69 5.72 -3.08
N THR A 8 -25.88 5.35 -2.61
CA THR A 8 -26.50 5.99 -1.43
C THR A 8 -25.73 5.70 -0.14
N LEU A 9 -25.21 4.49 0.08
CA LEU A 9 -24.41 4.18 1.26
C LEU A 9 -23.12 4.98 1.34
N GLU A 10 -22.40 5.11 0.22
CA GLU A 10 -21.21 5.97 0.17
C GLU A 10 -21.57 7.44 0.44
N SER A 11 -22.70 7.91 -0.11
CA SER A 11 -23.20 9.25 0.15
C SER A 11 -23.57 9.45 1.64
N ALA A 12 -24.16 8.44 2.27
CA ALA A 12 -24.52 8.44 3.69
C ALA A 12 -23.27 8.49 4.58
N ARG A 13 -22.27 7.66 4.29
CA ARG A 13 -20.97 7.64 5.00
C ARG A 13 -20.26 8.99 4.88
N LEU A 14 -20.24 9.58 3.68
CA LEU A 14 -19.62 10.89 3.45
C LEU A 14 -20.39 12.00 4.18
N PHE A 15 -21.73 11.96 4.13
CA PHE A 15 -22.59 12.89 4.85
C PHE A 15 -22.29 12.86 6.36
N ILE A 16 -22.28 11.68 6.96
CA ILE A 16 -22.02 11.51 8.40
C ILE A 16 -20.62 11.96 8.80
N ARG A 17 -19.58 11.62 8.01
CA ARG A 17 -18.23 12.13 8.25
C ARG A 17 -18.18 13.65 8.28
N ARG A 18 -18.85 14.31 7.33
CA ARG A 18 -18.93 15.78 7.27
C ARG A 18 -19.74 16.34 8.43
N HIS A 19 -20.86 15.71 8.77
CA HIS A 19 -21.75 16.12 9.86
C HIS A 19 -21.04 16.09 11.20
N PHE A 20 -20.36 14.99 11.54
CA PHE A 20 -19.57 14.88 12.77
C PHE A 20 -18.41 15.89 12.81
N SER A 21 -17.75 16.12 11.67
CA SER A 21 -16.64 17.09 11.62
C SER A 21 -17.08 18.54 11.77
N LYS A 22 -18.32 18.89 11.41
CA LYS A 22 -18.80 20.29 11.35
C LYS A 22 -19.75 20.66 12.47
N GLU A 23 -20.68 19.76 12.80
CA GLU A 23 -21.83 20.06 13.64
C GLU A 23 -21.75 19.38 15.01
N VAL A 24 -21.01 18.29 15.15
CA VAL A 24 -20.83 17.60 16.44
C VAL A 24 -19.62 18.19 17.16
N SER A 25 -19.78 18.49 18.46
CA SER A 25 -18.72 19.10 19.27
C SER A 25 -17.50 18.20 19.35
N PRO A 26 -16.28 18.68 19.05
CA PRO A 26 -15.04 17.90 19.19
C PRO A 26 -14.71 17.57 20.65
N LYS A 27 -15.47 18.12 21.61
CA LYS A 27 -15.35 17.81 23.04
C LYS A 27 -16.11 16.54 23.42
N PHE A 28 -16.96 16.01 22.54
CA PHE A 28 -17.60 14.71 22.74
C PHE A 28 -16.57 13.62 22.44
N VAL A 29 -16.19 12.90 23.50
CA VAL A 29 -15.08 11.91 23.50
C VAL A 29 -15.59 10.47 23.53
N PHE A 30 -16.91 10.31 23.71
CA PHE A 30 -17.61 9.03 23.63
C PHE A 30 -18.52 8.98 22.41
N HIS A 31 -19.42 9.95 22.21
CA HIS A 31 -20.31 9.99 21.04
C HIS A 31 -19.63 10.70 19.86
N ASP A 32 -18.53 10.12 19.39
CA ASP A 32 -17.75 10.60 18.25
C ASP A 32 -18.01 9.76 16.97
N LEU A 33 -17.36 10.16 15.87
CA LEU A 33 -17.47 9.45 14.60
C LEU A 33 -16.96 8.00 14.71
N ASP A 34 -15.93 7.75 15.52
CA ASP A 34 -15.35 6.42 15.67
C ASP A 34 -16.31 5.48 16.39
N HIS A 35 -17.02 5.97 17.41
CA HIS A 35 -18.11 5.27 18.06
C HIS A 35 -19.22 4.93 17.06
N THR A 36 -19.68 5.93 16.29
CA THR A 36 -20.74 5.72 15.29
C THR A 36 -20.36 4.65 14.26
N LEU A 37 -19.13 4.70 13.76
CA LEU A 37 -18.61 3.70 12.82
C LEU A 37 -18.43 2.32 13.48
N SER A 38 -18.10 2.28 14.77
CA SER A 38 -18.02 1.03 15.55
C SER A 38 -19.39 0.38 15.71
N VAL A 39 -20.43 1.15 16.06
CA VAL A 39 -21.81 0.67 16.15
C VAL A 39 -22.29 0.18 14.78
N THR A 40 -21.99 0.92 13.71
CA THR A 40 -22.32 0.52 12.34
C THR A 40 -21.70 -0.82 11.94
N ARG A 41 -20.41 -1.02 12.23
CA ARG A 41 -19.74 -2.31 11.98
C ARG A 41 -20.39 -3.44 12.78
N THR A 42 -20.65 -3.21 14.06
CA THR A 42 -21.25 -4.20 14.96
C THR A 42 -22.68 -4.56 14.54
N ALA A 43 -23.48 -3.58 14.13
CA ALA A 43 -24.84 -3.81 13.64
C ALA A 43 -24.83 -4.68 12.38
N LEU A 44 -23.94 -4.40 11.44
CA LEU A 44 -23.76 -5.21 10.23
C LEU A 44 -23.26 -6.62 10.53
N GLU A 45 -22.36 -6.78 11.49
CA GLU A 45 -21.87 -8.07 11.95
C GLU A 45 -23.00 -8.94 12.52
N ILE A 46 -23.75 -8.42 13.49
CA ILE A 46 -24.93 -9.08 14.06
C ILE A 46 -25.94 -9.39 12.95
N GLY A 47 -26.22 -8.42 12.06
CA GLY A 47 -27.18 -8.57 10.98
C GLY A 47 -26.81 -9.66 9.98
N ARG A 48 -25.52 -9.77 9.62
CA ARG A 48 -25.02 -10.82 8.73
C ARG A 48 -25.09 -12.20 9.40
N ALA A 49 -24.73 -12.29 10.69
CA ALA A 49 -24.81 -13.53 11.44
C ALA A 49 -26.26 -14.04 11.56
N LEU A 50 -27.24 -13.13 11.65
CA LEU A 50 -28.67 -13.44 11.64
C LEU A 50 -29.24 -13.64 10.22
N LYS A 51 -28.40 -13.61 9.18
CA LYS A 51 -28.78 -13.79 7.76
C LYS A 51 -29.86 -12.81 7.29
N LEU A 52 -29.80 -11.56 7.74
CA LEU A 52 -30.70 -10.51 7.23
C LEU A 52 -30.53 -10.32 5.72
N CYS A 53 -31.62 -10.00 5.03
CA CYS A 53 -31.58 -9.78 3.59
C CYS A 53 -30.81 -8.49 3.24
N GLY A 54 -30.35 -8.37 1.99
CA GLY A 54 -29.53 -7.22 1.56
C GLY A 54 -30.22 -5.86 1.72
N HIS A 55 -31.54 -5.79 1.57
CA HIS A 55 -32.30 -4.54 1.78
C HIS A 55 -32.32 -4.14 3.27
N ASP A 56 -32.50 -5.12 4.15
CA ASP A 56 -32.54 -4.87 5.59
C ASP A 56 -31.15 -4.49 6.14
N LEU A 57 -30.08 -5.10 5.62
CA LEU A 57 -28.71 -4.70 5.94
C LEU A 57 -28.41 -3.26 5.49
N LEU A 58 -28.90 -2.86 4.31
CA LEU A 58 -28.78 -1.48 3.80
C LEU A 58 -29.46 -0.48 4.76
N LEU A 59 -30.71 -0.73 5.14
CA LEU A 59 -31.44 0.15 6.05
C LEU A 59 -30.83 0.18 7.45
N LEU A 60 -30.34 -0.97 7.93
CA LEU A 60 -29.66 -1.10 9.22
C LEU A 60 -28.36 -0.30 9.24
N GLU A 61 -27.56 -0.37 8.18
CA GLU A 61 -26.32 0.40 8.06
C GLU A 61 -26.62 1.90 8.08
N ILE A 62 -27.64 2.35 7.34
CA ILE A 62 -28.05 3.75 7.35
C ILE A 62 -28.52 4.17 8.75
N ALA A 63 -29.35 3.37 9.41
CA ALA A 63 -29.79 3.70 10.77
C ALA A 63 -28.62 3.79 11.76
N ALA A 64 -27.67 2.86 11.68
CA ALA A 64 -26.48 2.87 12.52
C ALA A 64 -25.53 4.03 12.21
N LEU A 65 -25.42 4.47 10.95
CA LEU A 65 -24.62 5.64 10.60
C LEU A 65 -25.20 6.93 11.17
N PHE A 66 -26.52 7.03 11.29
CA PHE A 66 -27.21 8.25 11.70
C PHE A 66 -27.61 8.29 13.19
N HIS A 67 -27.53 7.18 13.94
CA HIS A 67 -28.12 7.10 15.28
C HIS A 67 -27.65 8.19 16.27
N ASP A 68 -26.39 8.61 16.16
CA ASP A 68 -25.78 9.65 17.01
C ASP A 68 -25.72 11.05 16.35
N ALA A 69 -26.21 11.20 15.11
CA ALA A 69 -26.12 12.46 14.39
C ALA A 69 -26.83 13.64 15.11
N GLY A 70 -27.82 13.35 15.94
CA GLY A 70 -28.59 14.31 16.72
C GLY A 70 -27.81 14.99 17.84
N TYR A 71 -26.67 14.44 18.28
CA TYR A 71 -25.80 15.07 19.28
C TYR A 71 -25.27 16.45 18.83
N ALA A 72 -25.31 16.73 17.52
CA ALA A 72 -25.05 18.05 16.96
C ALA A 72 -26.02 19.15 17.44
N ARG A 73 -27.22 18.80 17.94
CA ARG A 73 -28.27 19.75 18.33
C ARG A 73 -28.69 19.63 19.77
N THR A 74 -28.85 18.40 20.26
CA THR A 74 -29.28 18.15 21.63
C THR A 74 -28.64 16.88 22.17
N TYR A 75 -28.31 16.90 23.46
CA TYR A 75 -27.83 15.71 24.16
C TYR A 75 -29.00 14.83 24.63
N VAL A 76 -30.02 15.45 25.23
CA VAL A 76 -31.23 14.74 25.67
C VAL A 76 -32.21 14.63 24.50
N GLY A 77 -32.67 13.41 24.22
CA GLY A 77 -33.60 13.15 23.13
C GLY A 77 -32.97 13.20 21.73
N HIS A 78 -31.64 13.10 21.65
CA HIS A 78 -30.87 13.11 20.40
C HIS A 78 -31.40 12.12 19.35
N GLU A 79 -32.02 10.98 19.74
CA GLU A 79 -32.51 9.98 18.80
C GLU A 79 -33.61 10.53 17.88
N LYS A 80 -34.46 11.42 18.41
CA LYS A 80 -35.51 12.08 17.61
C LYS A 80 -34.89 12.96 16.53
N GLU A 81 -33.81 13.67 16.88
CA GLU A 81 -33.10 14.53 15.96
C GLU A 81 -32.28 13.74 14.95
N SER A 82 -31.59 12.69 15.38
CA SER A 82 -30.91 11.71 14.53
C SER A 82 -31.88 11.11 13.49
N ALA A 83 -33.09 10.73 13.92
CA ALA A 83 -34.13 10.22 13.03
C ALA A 83 -34.62 11.30 12.04
N ARG A 84 -34.70 12.57 12.45
CA ARG A 84 -35.05 13.70 11.57
C ARG A 84 -33.98 13.92 10.49
N ILE A 85 -32.70 13.91 10.88
CA ILE A 85 -31.56 14.07 9.97
C ILE A 85 -31.53 12.89 8.97
N ALA A 86 -31.68 11.66 9.44
CA ALA A 86 -31.73 10.46 8.59
C ALA A 86 -32.89 10.52 7.59
N ARG A 87 -34.09 10.93 8.05
CA ARG A 87 -35.27 11.07 7.19
C ARG A 87 -35.07 12.12 6.10
N GLY A 88 -34.45 13.25 6.44
CA GLY A 88 -34.10 14.31 5.47
C GLY A 88 -33.12 13.80 4.40
N PHE A 89 -32.05 13.11 4.81
CA PHE A 89 -31.10 12.49 3.89
C PHE A 89 -31.78 11.48 2.95
N LEU A 90 -32.59 10.57 3.52
CA LEU A 90 -33.27 9.53 2.74
C LEU A 90 -34.36 10.09 1.82
N HIS A 91 -35.02 11.18 2.21
CA HIS A 91 -35.93 11.92 1.34
C HIS A 91 -35.18 12.46 0.12
N ALA A 92 -34.03 13.11 0.31
CA ALA A 92 -33.20 13.62 -0.78
C ALA A 92 -32.68 12.49 -1.69
N ALA A 93 -32.37 11.33 -1.11
CA ALA A 93 -31.98 10.12 -1.84
C ALA A 93 -33.16 9.36 -2.49
N LYS A 94 -34.39 9.88 -2.44
CA LYS A 94 -35.61 9.29 -3.03
C LYS A 94 -35.98 7.91 -2.48
N PHE A 95 -35.71 7.63 -1.20
CA PHE A 95 -36.13 6.38 -0.57
C PHE A 95 -37.65 6.34 -0.29
N PRO A 96 -38.32 5.18 -0.40
CA PRO A 96 -39.73 5.03 -0.07
C PRO A 96 -40.05 5.48 1.36
N THR A 97 -41.25 6.04 1.59
CA THR A 97 -41.73 6.43 2.93
C THR A 97 -41.61 5.31 3.95
N ARG A 98 -41.95 4.08 3.55
CA ARG A 98 -41.84 2.89 4.41
C ARG A 98 -40.41 2.68 4.92
N ASP A 99 -39.41 2.81 4.05
CA ASP A 99 -38.01 2.60 4.43
C ASP A 99 -37.49 3.73 5.32
N ARG A 100 -37.92 4.97 5.05
CA ARG A 100 -37.62 6.14 5.90
C ARG A 100 -38.15 5.94 7.33
N GLU A 101 -39.40 5.48 7.47
CA GLU A 101 -39.98 5.21 8.79
C GLU A 101 -39.32 4.01 9.48
N ARG A 102 -38.90 2.97 8.74
CA ARG A 102 -38.12 1.85 9.31
C ARG A 102 -36.79 2.33 9.89
N VAL A 103 -36.07 3.20 9.18
CA VAL A 103 -34.81 3.79 9.67
C VAL A 103 -35.05 4.67 10.89
N SER A 104 -36.05 5.57 10.85
CA SER A 104 -36.45 6.36 12.02
C SER A 104 -36.82 5.48 13.22
N ALA A 105 -37.54 4.38 13.01
CA ALA A 105 -37.93 3.46 14.07
C ALA A 105 -36.74 2.68 14.66
N MET A 106 -35.73 2.36 13.85
CA MET A 106 -34.47 1.76 14.34
C MET A 106 -33.73 2.72 15.25
N ILE A 107 -33.51 3.96 14.79
CA ILE A 107 -32.80 5.01 15.54
C ILE A 107 -33.53 5.30 16.86
N ASN A 108 -34.85 5.52 16.84
CA ASN A 108 -35.59 5.75 18.08
C ASN A 108 -35.56 4.55 19.05
N GLY A 109 -35.27 3.34 18.54
CA GLY A 109 -35.10 2.13 19.35
C GLY A 109 -33.80 2.08 20.15
N THR A 110 -32.82 2.96 19.90
CA THR A 110 -31.59 3.06 20.71
C THR A 110 -31.77 3.87 21.98
N ARG A 111 -32.94 4.50 22.17
CA ARG A 111 -33.24 5.26 23.38
C ARG A 111 -33.13 4.39 24.65
N LEU A 112 -32.52 4.93 25.70
CA LEU A 112 -32.49 4.33 27.03
C LEU A 112 -33.91 4.04 27.54
N GLY A 113 -34.16 2.78 27.95
CA GLY A 113 -35.48 2.31 28.40
C GLY A 113 -36.46 1.91 27.29
N ALA A 114 -36.14 2.13 26.01
CA ALA A 114 -36.99 1.66 24.90
C ALA A 114 -36.94 0.13 24.80
N THR A 115 -38.10 -0.49 24.52
CA THR A 115 -38.19 -1.93 24.23
C THR A 115 -38.18 -2.15 22.71
N PRO A 116 -37.11 -2.72 22.13
CA PRO A 116 -37.04 -2.93 20.69
C PRO A 116 -38.07 -3.97 20.23
N ARG A 117 -39.02 -3.56 19.38
CA ARG A 117 -40.15 -4.38 18.94
C ARG A 117 -39.76 -5.31 17.78
N GLY A 118 -38.97 -4.83 16.83
CA GLY A 118 -38.56 -5.58 15.62
C GLY A 118 -37.12 -6.11 15.64
N MET A 119 -36.80 -7.07 14.76
CA MET A 119 -35.45 -7.65 14.66
C MET A 119 -34.37 -6.59 14.42
N LEU A 120 -34.58 -5.68 13.47
CA LEU A 120 -33.59 -4.64 13.15
C LEU A 120 -33.36 -3.66 14.31
N GLN A 121 -34.40 -3.36 15.09
CA GLN A 121 -34.27 -2.55 16.32
C GLN A 121 -33.45 -3.30 17.37
N ARG A 122 -33.66 -4.61 17.55
CA ARG A 122 -32.85 -5.44 18.47
C ARG A 122 -31.39 -5.46 18.05
N VAL A 123 -31.13 -5.60 16.75
CA VAL A 123 -29.77 -5.59 16.20
C VAL A 123 -29.08 -4.26 16.46
N LEU A 124 -29.72 -3.13 16.10
CA LEU A 124 -29.11 -1.82 16.33
C LEU A 124 -28.94 -1.53 17.83
N ARG A 125 -29.91 -1.94 18.66
CA ARG A 125 -29.84 -1.80 20.11
C ARG A 125 -28.66 -2.56 20.70
N ASP A 126 -28.46 -3.81 20.30
CA ASP A 126 -27.33 -4.63 20.75
C ASP A 126 -25.99 -4.07 20.25
N ALA A 127 -25.95 -3.49 19.06
CA ALA A 127 -24.74 -2.88 18.50
C ALA A 127 -24.34 -1.61 19.26
N ASP A 128 -25.31 -0.75 19.54
CA ASP A 128 -25.15 0.49 20.33
C ASP A 128 -24.70 0.17 21.78
N SER A 129 -25.26 -0.89 22.37
CA SER A 129 -24.91 -1.32 23.72
C SER A 129 -23.77 -2.34 23.81
N ALA A 130 -23.10 -2.67 22.69
CA ALA A 130 -22.05 -3.68 22.62
C ALA A 130 -20.91 -3.43 23.61
N LYS A 131 -20.65 -2.16 23.96
CA LYS A 131 -19.65 -1.74 24.97
C LYS A 131 -19.76 -2.51 26.28
N ALA A 132 -20.97 -2.92 26.68
CA ALA A 132 -21.20 -3.67 27.91
C ALA A 132 -20.40 -4.98 27.95
N GLY A 133 -20.18 -5.60 26.79
CA GLY A 133 -19.43 -6.84 26.63
C GLY A 133 -18.15 -6.69 25.82
N GLN A 134 -17.52 -5.51 25.86
CA GLN A 134 -16.20 -5.29 25.30
C GLN A 134 -15.16 -5.19 26.42
N VAL A 135 -13.91 -5.57 26.13
CA VAL A 135 -12.79 -5.54 27.09
C VAL A 135 -12.44 -4.12 27.55
N ASP A 136 -12.71 -3.12 26.71
CA ASP A 136 -12.47 -1.70 26.93
C ASP A 136 -13.67 -0.98 27.60
N PHE A 137 -14.62 -1.72 28.18
CA PHE A 137 -15.83 -1.17 28.82
C PHE A 137 -15.53 0.00 29.77
N GLU A 138 -14.51 -0.14 30.63
CA GLU A 138 -14.18 0.89 31.61
C GLU A 138 -13.61 2.16 30.98
N GLU A 139 -12.83 2.04 29.90
CA GLU A 139 -12.32 3.18 29.15
C GLU A 139 -13.47 3.93 28.49
N ARG A 140 -14.36 3.18 27.82
CA ARG A 140 -15.59 3.71 27.20
C ARG A 140 -16.50 4.37 28.23
N ALA A 141 -16.66 3.77 29.40
CA ALA A 141 -17.42 4.35 30.51
C ALA A 141 -16.76 5.63 31.03
N GLU A 142 -15.43 5.70 31.13
CA GLU A 142 -14.75 6.93 31.56
C GLU A 142 -14.88 8.05 30.52
N ARG A 143 -14.81 7.74 29.23
CA ARG A 143 -15.08 8.71 28.16
C ARG A 143 -16.50 9.28 28.27
N LEU A 144 -17.49 8.41 28.47
CA LEU A 144 -18.87 8.83 28.67
C LEU A 144 -19.01 9.71 29.93
N ARG A 145 -18.28 9.40 31.02
CA ARG A 145 -18.26 10.23 32.23
C ARG A 145 -17.72 11.63 31.95
N ILE A 146 -16.60 11.74 31.24
CA ILE A 146 -15.98 13.02 30.88
C ILE A 146 -16.95 13.84 30.03
N GLU A 147 -17.61 13.20 29.06
CA GLU A 147 -18.59 13.85 28.21
C GLU A 147 -19.81 14.34 29.00
N LEU A 148 -20.38 13.51 29.89
CA LEU A 148 -21.50 13.90 30.75
C LEU A 148 -21.14 15.04 31.72
N GLN A 149 -19.91 15.08 32.23
CA GLN A 149 -19.42 16.21 33.03
C GLN A 149 -19.43 17.52 32.25
N LEU A 150 -19.04 17.47 30.96
CA LEU A 150 -19.07 18.63 30.07
C LEU A 150 -20.50 19.10 29.79
N VAL A 151 -21.43 18.15 29.58
CA VAL A 151 -22.83 18.46 29.26
C VAL A 151 -23.59 19.00 30.46
N HIS A 152 -23.42 18.40 31.64
CA HIS A 152 -24.13 18.81 32.86
C HIS A 152 -23.47 19.96 33.62
N GLY A 153 -22.25 20.35 33.24
CA GLY A 153 -21.48 21.40 33.93
C GLY A 153 -21.13 21.08 35.38
N LYS A 154 -21.22 19.80 35.79
CA LYS A 154 -20.99 19.34 37.17
C LYS A 154 -20.07 18.12 37.19
N GLY A 155 -19.20 18.07 38.19
CA GLY A 155 -18.30 16.93 38.39
C GLY A 155 -19.01 15.68 38.88
N ILE A 156 -18.99 14.60 38.10
CA ILE A 156 -19.44 13.26 38.52
C ILE A 156 -18.36 12.57 39.36
N LYS A 157 -18.66 12.22 40.62
CA LYS A 157 -17.76 11.47 41.50
C LYS A 157 -17.56 10.05 40.97
N LYS A 158 -16.34 9.52 41.09
CA LYS A 158 -16.00 8.17 40.58
C LYS A 158 -16.75 7.03 41.27
N THR A 159 -17.09 7.21 42.54
CA THR A 159 -17.90 6.25 43.33
C THR A 159 -19.31 6.14 42.80
N ASP A 160 -19.93 7.28 42.49
CA ASP A 160 -21.29 7.35 41.96
C ASP A 160 -21.34 6.79 40.54
N TRP A 161 -20.34 7.15 39.72
CA TRP A 161 -20.17 6.59 38.38
C TRP A 161 -19.98 5.06 38.39
N SER A 162 -19.25 4.52 39.37
CA SER A 162 -19.06 3.08 39.48
C SER A 162 -20.37 2.37 39.85
N ARG A 163 -21.18 2.97 40.74
CA ARG A 163 -22.53 2.46 41.07
C ARG A 163 -23.46 2.49 39.85
N GLU A 164 -23.45 3.56 39.07
CA GLU A 164 -24.23 3.68 37.83
C GLU A 164 -23.82 2.62 36.80
N ASN A 165 -22.52 2.42 36.58
CA ASN A 165 -22.04 1.37 35.68
C ASN A 165 -22.40 -0.03 36.17
N LEU A 166 -22.36 -0.27 37.49
CA LEU A 166 -22.79 -1.54 38.07
C LEU A 166 -24.29 -1.77 37.83
N ALA A 167 -25.12 -0.75 38.04
CA ALA A 167 -26.55 -0.81 37.75
C ALA A 167 -26.80 -1.05 36.26
N TYR A 168 -26.10 -0.34 35.37
CA TYR A 168 -26.17 -0.52 33.92
C TYR A 168 -25.82 -1.95 33.51
N LEU A 169 -24.65 -2.47 33.90
CA LEU A 169 -24.24 -3.84 33.55
C LEU A 169 -25.20 -4.88 34.14
N THR A 170 -25.74 -4.65 35.34
CA THR A 170 -26.68 -5.56 35.99
C THR A 170 -28.03 -5.60 35.28
N ALA A 171 -28.57 -4.44 34.87
CA ALA A 171 -29.87 -4.33 34.20
C ALA A 171 -29.81 -4.69 32.71
N HIS A 172 -28.70 -4.40 32.03
CA HIS A 172 -28.55 -4.57 30.59
C HIS A 172 -28.77 -6.02 30.14
N ARG A 173 -29.43 -6.24 29.00
CA ARG A 173 -29.61 -7.55 28.36
C ARG A 173 -29.39 -7.42 26.86
N PHE A 174 -28.64 -8.34 26.28
CA PHE A 174 -28.53 -8.47 24.82
C PHE A 174 -29.77 -9.18 24.27
N HIS A 175 -30.35 -8.65 23.20
CA HIS A 175 -31.63 -9.05 22.64
C HIS A 175 -31.52 -10.15 21.58
N THR A 176 -30.40 -10.22 20.86
CA THR A 176 -30.12 -11.22 19.83
C THR A 176 -29.30 -12.38 20.39
N THR A 177 -29.48 -13.58 19.83
CA THR A 177 -28.67 -14.75 20.20
C THR A 177 -27.19 -14.53 19.90
N TYR A 178 -26.88 -13.86 18.79
CA TYR A 178 -25.52 -13.50 18.44
C TYR A 178 -24.86 -12.62 19.52
N ALA A 179 -25.48 -11.49 19.88
CA ALA A 179 -24.92 -10.58 20.86
C ALA A 179 -24.79 -11.22 22.25
N ARG A 180 -25.75 -12.07 22.65
CA ARG A 180 -25.64 -12.85 23.90
C ARG A 180 -24.40 -13.75 23.91
N ASN A 181 -24.13 -14.45 22.81
CA ASN A 181 -22.98 -15.36 22.73
C ASN A 181 -21.65 -14.60 22.59
N ARG A 182 -21.62 -13.52 21.80
CA ARG A 182 -20.41 -12.74 21.50
C ARG A 182 -19.98 -11.80 22.63
N PHE A 183 -20.94 -11.11 23.25
CA PHE A 183 -20.66 -10.04 24.23
C PHE A 183 -21.04 -10.45 25.66
N GLY A 184 -21.90 -11.45 25.83
CA GLY A 184 -22.35 -11.91 27.16
C GLY A 184 -21.23 -12.40 28.08
N PRO A 185 -20.30 -13.26 27.62
CA PRO A 185 -19.19 -13.74 28.45
C PRO A 185 -18.33 -12.59 28.99
N GLN A 186 -17.86 -11.68 28.12
CA GLN A 186 -17.06 -10.53 28.53
C GLN A 186 -17.85 -9.54 29.40
N LYS A 187 -19.16 -9.37 29.18
CA LYS A 187 -20.01 -8.56 30.07
C LYS A 187 -20.01 -9.10 31.50
N THR A 188 -20.04 -10.42 31.67
CA THR A 188 -19.95 -11.07 32.99
C THR A 188 -18.59 -10.82 33.65
N ILE A 189 -17.51 -10.83 32.86
CA ILE A 189 -16.16 -10.49 33.32
C ILE A 189 -16.11 -9.03 33.77
N ASN A 190 -16.61 -8.09 32.95
CA ASN A 190 -16.69 -6.67 33.27
C ASN A 190 -17.48 -6.42 34.57
N LEU A 191 -18.62 -7.11 34.73
CA LEU A 191 -19.44 -7.03 35.94
C LEU A 191 -18.67 -7.52 37.18
N LYS A 192 -17.99 -8.67 37.08
CA LYS A 192 -17.19 -9.23 38.18
C LYS A 192 -16.03 -8.28 38.53
N ARG A 193 -15.30 -7.79 37.54
CA ARG A 193 -14.17 -6.85 37.71
C ARG A 193 -14.61 -5.57 38.40
N LEU A 194 -15.73 -4.99 37.96
CA LEU A 194 -16.28 -3.78 38.56
C LEU A 194 -16.67 -4.00 40.03
N LYS A 195 -17.31 -5.14 40.36
CA LYS A 195 -17.65 -5.52 41.74
C LYS A 195 -16.40 -5.66 42.62
N LEU A 196 -15.40 -6.40 42.17
CA LEU A 196 -14.14 -6.60 42.91
C LEU A 196 -13.42 -5.27 43.14
N ARG A 197 -13.39 -4.39 42.15
CA ARG A 197 -12.79 -3.05 42.28
C ARG A 197 -13.56 -2.17 43.27
N MET A 198 -14.89 -2.20 43.24
CA MET A 198 -15.72 -1.47 44.20
C MET A 198 -15.54 -2.00 45.64
N ALA A 199 -15.22 -3.29 45.80
CA ALA A 199 -14.88 -3.90 47.08
C ALA A 199 -13.42 -3.68 47.52
N GLY A 200 -12.61 -2.93 46.76
CA GLY A 200 -11.19 -2.69 47.06
C GLY A 200 -10.27 -3.89 46.82
N GLN A 201 -10.80 -4.99 46.27
CA GLN A 201 -10.07 -6.26 46.05
C GLN A 201 -9.32 -6.31 44.72
N LEU A 202 -9.44 -5.26 43.90
CA LEU A 202 -8.69 -5.11 42.66
C LEU A 202 -7.99 -3.75 42.68
N GLN A 203 -6.67 -3.72 42.50
CA GLN A 203 -5.95 -2.46 42.35
C GLN A 203 -6.45 -1.71 41.11
N LYS A 204 -6.44 -0.38 41.24
CA LYS A 204 -6.80 0.52 40.16
C LYS A 204 -5.68 0.52 39.12
N GLU A 205 -5.80 -0.31 38.10
CA GLU A 205 -4.94 -0.19 36.93
C GLU A 205 -5.06 1.23 36.38
N LYS A 206 -3.93 1.94 36.27
CA LYS A 206 -3.88 3.16 35.48
C LYS A 206 -4.05 2.75 34.02
N LEU A 207 -5.29 2.69 33.56
CA LEU A 207 -5.57 2.66 32.14
C LEU A 207 -4.85 3.87 31.52
N PRO A 208 -4.04 3.68 30.47
CA PRO A 208 -3.40 4.78 29.77
C PRO A 208 -4.48 5.79 29.34
N LYS A 209 -4.19 7.08 29.48
CA LYS A 209 -5.16 8.13 29.14
C LYS A 209 -5.61 7.96 27.67
N PRO A 210 -6.93 7.85 27.39
CA PRO A 210 -7.41 7.76 26.01
C PRO A 210 -6.90 8.94 25.18
N GLY A 211 -6.32 8.64 24.01
CA GLY A 211 -5.78 9.64 23.07
C GLY A 211 -4.27 9.91 23.14
N ARG A 212 -3.48 9.16 23.92
CA ARG A 212 -2.02 9.33 24.04
C ARG A 212 -1.19 8.10 23.66
N TRP A 213 -1.67 7.25 22.75
CA TRP A 213 -0.77 6.29 22.11
C TRP A 213 0.18 7.07 21.21
N PRO A 214 1.50 7.02 21.43
CA PRO A 214 2.45 7.67 20.53
C PRO A 214 2.48 6.87 19.23
N LEU A 215 1.54 7.18 18.32
CA LEU A 215 1.58 6.64 16.97
C LEU A 215 2.64 7.41 16.19
N PHE A 216 3.52 6.67 15.52
CA PHE A 216 4.47 7.28 14.61
C PHE A 216 3.74 7.78 13.36
N ASP A 217 4.18 8.92 12.84
CA ASP A 217 3.79 9.32 11.51
C ASP A 217 4.28 8.28 10.50
N ARG A 218 3.38 7.79 9.65
CA ARG A 218 3.66 6.73 8.67
C ARG A 218 4.81 7.10 7.73
N ASP A 219 4.86 8.35 7.29
CA ASP A 219 5.81 8.80 6.27
C ASP A 219 7.21 9.01 6.87
N LEU A 220 7.26 9.50 8.12
CA LEU A 220 8.50 9.53 8.89
C LEU A 220 8.99 8.13 9.26
N SER A 221 8.08 7.22 9.60
CA SER A 221 8.39 5.80 9.83
C SER A 221 8.95 5.14 8.58
N TRP A 222 8.40 5.43 7.40
CA TRP A 222 8.94 4.95 6.13
C TRP A 222 10.36 5.46 5.87
N LEU A 223 10.67 6.72 6.17
CA LEU A 223 12.03 7.24 6.07
C LEU A 223 12.98 6.53 7.05
N SER A 224 12.53 6.16 8.24
CA SER A 224 13.31 5.33 9.18
C SER A 224 13.53 3.91 8.66
N PHE A 225 12.56 3.32 7.96
CA PHE A 225 12.76 2.05 7.24
C PHE A 225 13.85 2.18 6.17
N ASN A 226 13.80 3.23 5.35
CA ASN A 226 14.83 3.43 4.32
C ASN A 226 16.21 3.75 4.95
N ASP A 227 16.23 4.37 6.13
CA ASP A 227 17.43 4.51 6.96
C ASP A 227 18.08 3.16 7.31
N ARG A 228 17.26 2.15 7.65
CA ARG A 228 17.77 0.78 7.88
C ARG A 228 18.40 0.18 6.63
N VAL A 229 17.90 0.51 5.44
CA VAL A 229 18.55 0.11 4.17
C VAL A 229 19.91 0.81 4.01
N LEU A 230 20.04 2.08 4.41
CA LEU A 230 21.32 2.77 4.42
C LEU A 230 22.30 2.15 5.43
N GLN A 231 21.80 1.66 6.57
CA GLN A 231 22.64 1.00 7.58
C GLN A 231 23.27 -0.30 7.07
N GLU A 232 22.60 -1.07 6.21
CA GLU A 232 23.23 -2.23 5.53
C GLU A 232 24.41 -1.83 4.63
N ALA A 233 24.38 -0.62 4.05
CA ALA A 233 25.54 -0.08 3.32
C ALA A 233 26.65 0.43 4.28
N GLN A 234 26.30 0.82 5.49
CA GLN A 234 27.24 1.27 6.52
C GLN A 234 27.95 0.10 7.21
N ASP A 235 27.27 -1.03 7.38
CA ASP A 235 27.80 -2.22 8.03
C ASP A 235 29.02 -2.78 7.29
N GLU A 236 30.10 -3.03 8.03
CA GLU A 236 31.36 -3.55 7.52
C GLU A 236 31.38 -5.07 7.42
N HIS A 237 30.40 -5.78 8.02
CA HIS A 237 30.21 -7.22 7.86
C HIS A 237 29.53 -7.59 6.55
N VAL A 238 28.85 -6.63 5.91
CA VAL A 238 28.22 -6.81 4.59
C VAL A 238 29.31 -6.74 3.51
N PRO A 239 29.36 -7.68 2.54
CA PRO A 239 30.35 -7.65 1.48
C PRO A 239 30.34 -6.33 0.69
N LEU A 240 31.50 -5.89 0.22
CA LEU A 240 31.68 -4.53 -0.32
C LEU A 240 30.74 -4.19 -1.48
N LEU A 241 30.53 -5.12 -2.43
CA LEU A 241 29.61 -4.87 -3.54
C LEU A 241 28.13 -4.96 -3.13
N GLU A 242 27.81 -5.68 -2.05
CA GLU A 242 26.47 -5.68 -1.47
C GLU A 242 26.18 -4.35 -0.77
N ARG A 243 27.16 -3.73 -0.11
CA ARG A 243 27.03 -2.36 0.43
C ARG A 243 26.73 -1.33 -0.67
N ILE A 244 27.38 -1.47 -1.82
CA ILE A 244 27.11 -0.64 -3.02
C ILE A 244 25.68 -0.88 -3.55
N LYS A 245 25.23 -2.14 -3.57
CA LYS A 245 23.85 -2.49 -3.92
C LYS A 245 22.85 -1.89 -2.93
N PHE A 246 23.12 -1.90 -1.63
CA PHE A 246 22.24 -1.26 -0.63
C PHE A 246 22.14 0.26 -0.79
N LEU A 247 23.23 0.94 -1.16
CA LEU A 247 23.15 2.36 -1.57
C LEU A 247 22.22 2.56 -2.77
N ALA A 248 22.30 1.67 -3.75
CA ALA A 248 21.45 1.72 -4.93
C ALA A 248 19.97 1.49 -4.59
N ILE A 249 19.68 0.53 -3.70
CA ILE A 249 18.32 0.25 -3.19
C ILE A 249 17.79 1.45 -2.42
N TYR A 250 18.57 2.02 -1.50
CA TYR A 250 18.22 3.23 -0.76
C TYR A 250 17.80 4.37 -1.70
N SER A 251 18.60 4.62 -2.75
CA SER A 251 18.32 5.67 -3.74
C SER A 251 17.04 5.37 -4.53
N SER A 252 16.83 4.11 -4.94
CA SER A 252 15.64 3.69 -5.68
C SER A 252 14.37 3.87 -4.84
N ASN A 253 14.41 3.42 -3.58
CA ASN A 253 13.30 3.55 -2.64
C ASN A 253 12.93 5.01 -2.40
N LEU A 254 13.93 5.87 -2.16
CA LEU A 254 13.70 7.29 -1.90
C LEU A 254 13.08 7.98 -3.12
N ASP A 255 13.55 7.66 -4.32
CA ASP A 255 12.95 8.15 -5.57
C ASP A 255 11.49 7.75 -5.71
N GLU A 256 11.14 6.50 -5.39
CA GLU A 256 9.75 6.04 -5.39
C GLU A 256 8.90 6.79 -4.35
N PHE A 257 9.41 6.96 -3.13
CA PHE A 257 8.70 7.65 -2.06
C PHE A 257 8.37 9.11 -2.41
N TYR A 258 9.32 9.83 -3.02
CA TYR A 258 9.05 11.19 -3.49
C TYR A 258 8.00 11.22 -4.61
N ARG A 259 8.12 10.30 -5.57
CA ARG A 259 7.25 10.24 -6.75
C ARG A 259 5.81 9.91 -6.39
N VAL A 260 5.60 9.03 -5.42
CA VAL A 260 4.25 8.61 -5.01
C VAL A 260 3.79 9.45 -3.84
N ARG A 261 4.47 9.34 -2.70
CA ARG A 261 3.93 9.78 -1.43
C ARG A 261 4.01 11.28 -1.26
N VAL A 262 5.18 11.87 -1.54
CA VAL A 262 5.36 13.33 -1.43
C VAL A 262 4.53 14.06 -2.49
N ALA A 263 4.43 13.51 -3.71
CA ALA A 263 3.53 14.03 -4.74
C ALA A 263 2.08 14.08 -4.25
N SER A 264 1.53 12.97 -3.72
CA SER A 264 0.17 12.95 -3.15
C SER A 264 -0.02 13.97 -2.01
N LEU A 265 0.96 14.10 -1.11
CA LEU A 265 0.89 15.08 -0.01
C LEU A 265 0.85 16.53 -0.53
N ARG A 266 1.67 16.88 -1.52
CA ARG A 266 1.68 18.21 -2.15
C ARG A 266 0.42 18.50 -2.94
N SER A 267 -0.16 17.47 -3.52
CA SER A 267 -1.42 17.52 -4.20
C SER A 267 -2.57 17.90 -3.25
N LEU A 268 -2.59 17.36 -2.03
CA LEU A 268 -3.52 17.78 -0.97
C LEU A 268 -3.31 19.24 -0.52
N VAL A 269 -2.07 19.76 -0.59
CA VAL A 269 -1.81 21.19 -0.36
C VAL A 269 -2.47 22.05 -1.44
N LYS A 270 -2.70 21.59 -2.67
CA LYS A 270 -3.38 22.43 -3.67
C LYS A 270 -4.86 22.64 -3.36
N LEU A 271 -5.46 21.84 -2.46
CA LEU A 271 -6.85 22.01 -2.01
C LEU A 271 -7.01 23.22 -1.08
N GLY A 272 -8.17 23.88 -1.17
CA GLY A 272 -8.49 25.10 -0.42
C GLY A 272 -8.45 24.91 1.10
N LYS A 273 -8.20 25.99 1.86
CA LYS A 273 -8.03 25.94 3.33
C LYS A 273 -9.21 25.27 4.06
N HIS A 274 -10.43 25.37 3.53
CA HIS A 274 -11.63 24.75 4.12
C HIS A 274 -11.64 23.22 4.06
N ASP A 275 -11.00 22.60 3.06
CA ASP A 275 -10.94 21.12 2.92
C ASP A 275 -9.83 20.49 3.77
N ARG A 276 -8.79 21.27 4.12
CA ARG A 276 -7.63 20.78 4.90
C ARG A 276 -7.95 20.54 6.38
N THR A 277 -8.89 21.27 6.96
CA THR A 277 -9.24 21.21 8.40
C THR A 277 -9.87 19.87 8.78
N ALA A 278 -10.52 19.19 7.83
CA ALA A 278 -11.13 17.87 8.02
C ALA A 278 -10.12 16.70 8.12
N LEU A 279 -8.85 16.94 7.77
CA LEU A 279 -7.80 15.90 7.70
C LEU A 279 -6.81 15.93 8.88
N SER A 280 -6.98 16.83 9.85
CA SER A 280 -6.17 16.94 11.09
C SER A 280 -4.63 17.01 10.90
N ILE A 281 -4.14 17.20 9.67
CA ILE A 281 -2.72 17.28 9.32
C ILE A 281 -2.53 18.52 8.45
N THR A 282 -1.52 19.33 8.75
CA THR A 282 -1.02 20.40 7.86
C THR A 282 0.02 19.79 6.93
N PRO A 283 -0.32 19.41 5.67
CA PRO A 283 0.58 18.60 4.84
C PRO A 283 1.90 19.33 4.54
N ASP A 284 1.89 20.66 4.52
CA ASP A 284 3.09 21.50 4.37
C ASP A 284 4.14 21.26 5.48
N ARG A 285 3.70 21.17 6.75
CA ARG A 285 4.60 20.91 7.88
C ARG A 285 5.17 19.48 7.82
N LEU A 286 4.37 18.51 7.38
CA LEU A 286 4.83 17.13 7.22
C LEU A 286 5.86 17.01 6.09
N VAL A 287 5.60 17.63 4.93
CA VAL A 287 6.55 17.65 3.80
C VAL A 287 7.87 18.32 4.19
N ALA A 288 7.83 19.40 4.98
CA ALA A 288 9.04 20.02 5.51
C ALA A 288 9.84 19.05 6.41
N LYS A 289 9.19 18.32 7.32
CA LYS A 289 9.84 17.30 8.17
C LYS A 289 10.42 16.15 7.33
N ILE A 290 9.68 15.68 6.33
CA ILE A 290 10.13 14.66 5.38
C ILE A 290 11.42 15.11 4.68
N ASN A 291 11.42 16.31 4.12
CA ASN A 291 12.58 16.86 3.40
C ASN A 291 13.78 17.04 4.32
N ALA A 292 13.58 17.51 5.55
CA ALA A 292 14.66 17.67 6.53
C ALA A 292 15.30 16.31 6.89
N LYS A 293 14.49 15.28 7.18
CA LYS A 293 15.00 13.94 7.49
C LYS A 293 15.69 13.29 6.28
N ALA A 294 15.09 13.40 5.09
CA ALA A 294 15.69 12.86 3.86
C ALA A 294 17.02 13.55 3.53
N LEU A 295 17.13 14.87 3.73
CA LEU A 295 18.37 15.61 3.51
C LEU A 295 19.50 15.12 4.44
N GLY A 296 19.21 14.89 5.73
CA GLY A 296 20.18 14.33 6.67
C GLY A 296 20.71 12.97 6.22
N GLN A 297 19.80 12.05 5.86
CA GLN A 297 20.17 10.73 5.35
C GLN A 297 20.95 10.81 4.02
N GLN A 298 20.65 11.76 3.14
CA GLN A 298 21.42 11.97 1.91
C GLN A 298 22.83 12.51 2.16
N GLN A 299 23.03 13.31 3.21
CA GLN A 299 24.37 13.74 3.62
C GLN A 299 25.19 12.56 4.14
N GLU A 300 24.59 11.70 4.96
CA GLU A 300 25.21 10.46 5.43
C GLU A 300 25.55 9.52 4.27
N PHE A 301 24.62 9.33 3.33
CA PHE A 301 24.85 8.60 2.07
C PHE A 301 26.09 9.13 1.34
N GLY A 302 26.18 10.46 1.16
CA GLY A 302 27.27 11.09 0.43
C GLY A 302 28.61 11.01 1.16
N ALA A 303 28.60 11.04 2.49
CA ALA A 303 29.78 10.85 3.34
C ALA A 303 30.27 9.40 3.29
N LEU A 304 29.36 8.43 3.41
CA LEU A 304 29.68 7.00 3.30
C LEU A 304 30.26 6.65 1.92
N TYR A 305 29.58 7.07 0.85
CA TYR A 305 30.00 6.77 -0.52
C TYR A 305 31.41 7.29 -0.82
N ARG A 306 31.67 8.56 -0.51
CA ARG A 306 32.96 9.20 -0.83
C ARG A 306 34.07 8.87 0.17
N GLY A 307 33.76 8.87 1.46
CA GLY A 307 34.75 8.74 2.53
C GLY A 307 35.13 7.30 2.86
N LYS A 308 34.25 6.32 2.60
CA LYS A 308 34.50 4.92 2.95
C LYS A 308 34.45 3.98 1.75
N LEU A 309 33.37 4.01 0.97
CA LEU A 309 33.14 2.98 -0.06
C LEU A 309 34.03 3.16 -1.30
N LEU A 310 34.20 4.37 -1.82
CA LEU A 310 35.13 4.62 -2.94
C LEU A 310 36.58 4.22 -2.58
N PRO A 311 37.14 4.62 -1.42
CA PRO A 311 38.45 4.12 -0.99
C PRO A 311 38.53 2.60 -0.81
N ALA A 312 37.48 1.97 -0.28
CA ALA A 312 37.43 0.52 -0.15
C ALA A 312 37.43 -0.19 -1.51
N LEU A 313 36.65 0.30 -2.48
CA LEU A 313 36.65 -0.21 -3.85
C LEU A 313 38.04 -0.07 -4.49
N ALA A 314 38.72 1.06 -4.27
CA ALA A 314 40.05 1.30 -4.81
C ALA A 314 41.09 0.30 -4.25
N ARG A 315 41.03 -0.04 -2.95
CA ARG A 315 41.87 -1.12 -2.37
C ARG A 315 41.63 -2.47 -3.04
N GLU A 316 40.39 -2.72 -3.44
CA GLU A 316 39.98 -3.90 -4.21
C GLU A 316 40.22 -3.77 -5.73
N LYS A 317 41.02 -2.79 -6.16
CA LYS A 317 41.36 -2.51 -7.57
C LYS A 317 40.15 -2.18 -8.45
N ILE A 318 39.06 -1.69 -7.87
CA ILE A 318 37.87 -1.20 -8.56
C ILE A 318 37.85 0.33 -8.45
N HIS A 319 38.06 1.03 -9.56
CA HIS A 319 38.11 2.48 -9.57
C HIS A 319 36.94 3.05 -10.36
N ILE A 320 36.25 4.03 -9.77
CA ILE A 320 35.28 4.86 -10.50
C ILE A 320 35.96 6.20 -10.76
N LEU A 321 36.53 6.34 -11.95
CA LEU A 321 37.33 7.48 -12.36
C LEU A 321 36.47 8.61 -12.93
N ARG A 322 36.90 9.84 -12.69
CA ARG A 322 36.38 11.06 -13.32
C ARG A 322 37.22 11.45 -14.53
N GLU A 323 36.74 12.44 -15.27
CA GLU A 323 37.41 12.99 -16.45
C GLU A 323 38.82 13.55 -16.17
N ASP A 324 39.10 13.96 -14.94
CA ASP A 324 40.40 14.50 -14.50
C ASP A 324 41.39 13.46 -13.98
N GLN A 325 41.02 12.17 -14.04
CA GLN A 325 41.79 11.05 -13.46
C GLN A 325 42.21 10.01 -14.51
N LEU A 326 41.95 10.28 -15.80
CA LEU A 326 42.22 9.34 -16.88
C LEU A 326 43.70 9.34 -17.28
N SER A 327 44.22 8.17 -17.62
CA SER A 327 45.48 8.06 -18.36
C SER A 327 45.31 8.48 -19.83
N ALA A 328 46.40 8.80 -20.52
CA ALA A 328 46.35 9.18 -21.94
C ALA A 328 45.68 8.11 -22.82
N LYS A 329 45.93 6.81 -22.55
CA LYS A 329 45.29 5.69 -23.26
C LYS A 329 43.77 5.65 -23.02
N GLN A 330 43.35 5.87 -21.78
CA GLN A 330 41.93 5.89 -21.42
C GLN A 330 41.23 7.12 -22.01
N GLU A 331 41.89 8.28 -22.03
CA GLU A 331 41.34 9.49 -22.65
C GLU A 331 41.09 9.30 -24.16
N VAL A 332 42.04 8.69 -24.88
CA VAL A 332 41.88 8.33 -26.30
C VAL A 332 40.70 7.38 -26.49
N PHE A 333 40.60 6.33 -25.66
CA PHE A 333 39.48 5.38 -25.69
C PHE A 333 38.13 6.08 -25.47
N VAL A 334 38.01 6.93 -24.45
CA VAL A 334 36.76 7.64 -24.14
C VAL A 334 36.37 8.58 -25.28
N LYS A 335 37.33 9.27 -25.91
CA LYS A 335 37.07 10.14 -27.07
C LYS A 335 36.60 9.36 -28.29
N ALA A 336 37.14 8.17 -28.54
CA ALA A 336 36.70 7.29 -29.63
C ALA A 336 35.27 6.77 -29.36
N LEU A 337 35.04 6.21 -28.18
CA LEU A 337 33.72 5.75 -27.72
C LEU A 337 32.68 6.85 -27.84
N TYR A 338 33.02 8.09 -27.46
CA TYR A 338 32.13 9.22 -27.56
C TYR A 338 31.67 9.46 -29.00
N GLN A 339 32.60 9.50 -29.96
CA GLN A 339 32.27 9.76 -31.37
C GLN A 339 31.42 8.66 -31.99
N GLU A 340 31.78 7.41 -31.72
CA GLU A 340 31.18 6.26 -32.39
C GLU A 340 29.82 5.92 -31.81
N ARG A 341 29.63 6.09 -30.49
CA ARG A 341 28.47 5.54 -29.78
C ARG A 341 27.66 6.55 -29.00
N VAL A 342 28.27 7.61 -28.46
CA VAL A 342 27.57 8.56 -27.57
C VAL A 342 27.00 9.74 -28.35
N GLU A 343 27.85 10.44 -29.11
CA GLU A 343 27.50 11.65 -29.86
C GLU A 343 26.31 11.46 -30.81
N PRO A 344 26.17 10.34 -31.55
CA PRO A 344 25.00 10.11 -32.42
C PRO A 344 23.66 10.03 -31.68
N LEU A 345 23.66 9.75 -30.38
CA LEU A 345 22.47 9.64 -29.54
C LEU A 345 22.17 10.91 -28.75
N LEU A 346 22.99 11.96 -28.90
CA LEU A 346 22.79 13.22 -28.20
C LEU A 346 21.71 14.06 -28.86
N THR A 347 20.80 14.50 -28.02
CA THR A 347 19.80 15.52 -28.29
C THR A 347 20.16 16.73 -27.45
N THR A 348 20.16 17.90 -28.08
CA THR A 348 20.48 19.15 -27.42
C THR A 348 19.35 20.14 -27.63
N ALA A 349 19.06 20.97 -26.63
CA ALA A 349 18.14 22.08 -26.79
C ALA A 349 18.63 23.34 -26.09
N THR A 350 18.62 24.44 -26.83
CA THR A 350 18.95 25.74 -26.26
C THR A 350 17.79 26.22 -25.40
N MET A 351 18.07 26.65 -24.17
CA MET A 351 17.08 27.20 -23.26
C MET A 351 16.71 28.63 -23.67
N ARG A 352 15.62 28.77 -24.44
CA ARG A 352 15.05 30.05 -24.87
C ARG A 352 13.52 30.01 -24.74
N PRO A 353 12.85 31.16 -24.52
CA PRO A 353 11.39 31.23 -24.57
C PRO A 353 10.87 30.67 -25.91
N GLY A 354 9.85 29.81 -25.86
CA GLY A 354 9.25 29.16 -27.04
C GLY A 354 9.96 27.88 -27.51
N ASN A 355 11.14 27.53 -26.99
CA ASN A 355 11.85 26.31 -27.35
C ASN A 355 11.46 25.17 -26.40
N ALA A 356 10.56 24.29 -26.83
CA ALA A 356 10.03 23.23 -25.99
C ALA A 356 10.96 21.99 -26.00
N LEU A 357 11.97 21.94 -25.11
CA LEU A 357 12.56 20.65 -24.79
C LEU A 357 11.70 19.95 -23.76
N PHE A 358 11.11 18.83 -24.15
CA PHE A 358 10.47 17.94 -23.21
C PHE A 358 11.55 17.18 -22.41
N VAL A 359 11.79 17.61 -21.17
CA VAL A 359 12.59 16.84 -20.20
C VAL A 359 11.75 15.64 -19.76
N GLU A 360 12.16 14.46 -20.23
CA GLU A 360 11.48 13.20 -19.98
C GLU A 360 11.53 12.81 -18.50
N ASP A 361 10.46 12.18 -18.04
CA ASP A 361 10.37 11.65 -16.68
C ASP A 361 11.44 10.59 -16.44
N ARG A 362 12.10 10.65 -15.28
CA ARG A 362 13.18 9.75 -14.81
C ARG A 362 14.50 9.78 -15.58
N ARG A 363 14.54 10.43 -16.75
CA ARG A 363 15.78 10.55 -17.53
C ARG A 363 16.73 11.57 -16.94
N LEU A 364 18.02 11.31 -17.13
CA LEU A 364 19.09 12.19 -16.73
C LEU A 364 19.42 13.17 -17.85
N TYR A 365 19.65 14.42 -17.46
CA TYR A 365 20.06 15.48 -18.36
C TYR A 365 21.21 16.27 -17.75
N LEU A 366 21.99 16.91 -18.62
CA LEU A 366 23.02 17.86 -18.26
C LEU A 366 22.60 19.25 -18.72
N VAL A 367 22.65 20.23 -17.82
CA VAL A 367 22.55 21.65 -18.16
C VAL A 367 23.95 22.19 -18.35
N CYS A 368 24.23 22.65 -19.58
CA CYS A 368 25.52 23.18 -19.99
C CYS A 368 25.45 24.70 -20.13
N ALA A 369 26.40 25.40 -19.50
CA ALA A 369 26.67 26.81 -19.78
C ALA A 369 27.79 26.90 -20.81
N LEU A 370 27.53 27.58 -21.93
CA LEU A 370 28.41 27.70 -23.08
C LEU A 370 28.76 29.17 -23.33
N ARG A 371 30.02 29.49 -23.61
CA ARG A 371 30.45 30.82 -24.07
C ARG A 371 30.87 30.76 -25.53
N PRO A 372 30.18 31.46 -26.46
CA PRO A 372 30.65 31.57 -27.84
C PRO A 372 32.06 32.20 -27.88
N LYS A 373 32.95 31.68 -28.71
CA LYS A 373 34.25 32.33 -28.97
C LYS A 373 33.99 33.72 -29.55
N GLY A 374 34.58 34.76 -28.95
CA GLY A 374 34.36 36.16 -29.36
C GLY A 374 33.13 36.85 -28.73
N SER A 375 32.35 36.20 -27.86
CA SER A 375 31.25 36.83 -27.13
C SER A 375 31.34 36.62 -25.62
N ARG A 376 30.94 37.63 -24.84
CA ARG A 376 30.76 37.50 -23.38
C ARG A 376 29.41 36.93 -22.99
N LYS A 377 28.43 36.85 -23.91
CA LYS A 377 27.07 36.35 -23.61
C LYS A 377 27.03 34.82 -23.57
N GLU A 378 26.64 34.27 -22.43
CA GLU A 378 26.52 32.82 -22.25
C GLU A 378 25.23 32.28 -22.88
N LYS A 379 25.35 31.12 -23.54
CA LYS A 379 24.22 30.30 -23.98
C LYS A 379 24.04 29.14 -22.99
N ARG A 380 22.80 28.67 -22.86
CA ARG A 380 22.45 27.57 -21.97
C ARG A 380 21.81 26.48 -22.80
N VAL A 381 22.29 25.26 -22.65
CA VAL A 381 21.85 24.11 -23.44
C VAL A 381 21.57 22.94 -22.50
N VAL A 382 20.45 22.27 -22.71
CA VAL A 382 20.15 21.00 -22.06
C VAL A 382 20.56 19.87 -22.99
N VAL A 383 21.21 18.85 -22.46
CA VAL A 383 21.70 17.66 -23.19
C VAL A 383 21.18 16.41 -22.49
N ASN A 384 20.63 15.45 -23.23
CA ASN A 384 20.24 14.15 -22.65
C ASN A 384 21.48 13.31 -22.28
N VAL A 385 21.29 12.40 -21.32
CA VAL A 385 22.27 11.35 -21.02
C VAL A 385 21.69 10.00 -21.49
N PRO A 386 22.19 9.39 -22.59
CA PRO A 386 21.60 8.19 -23.22
C PRO A 386 21.95 6.88 -22.47
N SER A 387 21.65 6.86 -21.18
CA SER A 387 22.00 5.77 -20.26
C SER A 387 21.10 4.52 -20.37
N GLU A 388 19.91 4.65 -20.97
CA GLU A 388 19.03 3.50 -21.25
C GLU A 388 19.56 2.68 -22.42
N GLU A 389 20.13 3.37 -23.42
CA GLU A 389 20.66 2.80 -24.65
C GLU A 389 22.09 2.27 -24.47
N LEU A 390 22.94 2.99 -23.72
CA LEU A 390 24.37 2.67 -23.59
C LEU A 390 24.76 2.05 -22.24
N GLY A 391 23.86 2.07 -21.26
CA GLY A 391 24.18 1.79 -19.86
C GLY A 391 24.79 3.01 -19.14
N ARG A 392 24.88 2.93 -17.81
CA ARG A 392 25.35 4.04 -16.97
C ARG A 392 26.87 4.12 -16.83
N PHE A 393 27.55 2.99 -16.91
CA PHE A 393 28.98 2.85 -16.66
C PHE A 393 29.71 2.40 -17.91
N VAL A 394 30.84 3.04 -18.18
CA VAL A 394 31.80 2.67 -19.21
C VAL A 394 32.96 1.95 -18.54
N GLN A 395 33.27 0.73 -19.00
CA GLN A 395 34.49 0.03 -18.60
C GLN A 395 35.66 0.58 -19.42
N LEU A 396 36.67 1.09 -18.74
CA LEU A 396 37.87 1.67 -19.36
C LEU A 396 38.93 0.59 -19.59
N PRO A 397 39.85 0.80 -20.54
CA PRO A 397 41.07 0.00 -20.63
C PRO A 397 41.84 0.07 -19.31
N SER A 398 42.13 -1.08 -18.72
CA SER A 398 42.79 -1.23 -17.42
C SER A 398 43.89 -2.28 -17.47
N ALA A 399 44.83 -2.18 -16.54
CA ALA A 399 45.82 -3.24 -16.34
C ALA A 399 45.13 -4.55 -15.87
N PRO A 400 45.74 -5.73 -16.12
CA PRO A 400 45.19 -7.01 -15.66
C PRO A 400 44.85 -7.01 -14.17
N GLY A 401 43.66 -7.50 -13.81
CA GLY A 401 43.16 -7.53 -12.43
C GLY A 401 42.69 -6.18 -11.86
N ARG A 402 42.66 -5.12 -12.67
CA ARG A 402 42.11 -3.80 -12.30
C ARG A 402 40.83 -3.53 -13.10
N ASN A 403 39.83 -2.96 -12.44
CA ASN A 403 38.55 -2.58 -13.04
C ASN A 403 38.37 -1.07 -12.95
N ASP A 404 38.71 -0.34 -14.01
CA ASP A 404 38.43 1.09 -14.06
C ASP A 404 37.12 1.35 -14.80
N LEU A 405 36.26 2.12 -14.15
CA LEU A 405 34.92 2.44 -14.58
C LEU A 405 34.77 3.94 -14.63
N MET A 406 33.91 4.43 -15.51
CA MET A 406 33.58 5.86 -15.62
C MET A 406 32.07 6.01 -15.78
N PHE A 407 31.49 7.02 -15.12
CA PHE A 407 30.09 7.38 -15.37
C PHE A 407 29.94 7.97 -16.78
N LEU A 408 28.83 7.66 -17.45
CA LEU A 408 28.50 8.25 -18.74
C LEU A 408 28.41 9.79 -18.69
N ASP A 409 28.05 10.38 -17.55
CA ASP A 409 28.06 11.84 -17.35
C ASP A 409 29.47 12.39 -17.49
N ASP A 410 30.48 11.70 -16.98
CA ASP A 410 31.86 12.17 -17.02
C ASP A 410 32.44 12.01 -18.43
N VAL A 411 32.03 10.97 -19.18
CA VAL A 411 32.33 10.85 -20.62
C VAL A 411 31.81 12.09 -21.38
N LEU A 412 30.57 12.51 -21.07
CA LEU A 412 29.97 13.73 -21.63
C LEU A 412 30.75 14.97 -21.19
N ARG A 413 31.06 15.11 -19.91
CA ARG A 413 31.81 16.27 -19.39
C ARG A 413 33.17 16.42 -20.05
N LEU A 414 33.87 15.32 -20.31
CA LEU A 414 35.12 15.32 -21.05
C LEU A 414 34.93 15.77 -22.50
N CYS A 415 33.89 15.27 -23.19
CA CYS A 415 33.82 15.35 -24.65
C CYS A 415 32.88 16.43 -25.22
N LEU A 416 31.98 17.04 -24.44
CA LEU A 416 30.98 17.99 -24.94
C LEU A 416 31.56 19.23 -25.64
N HIS A 417 32.82 19.57 -25.38
CA HIS A 417 33.52 20.63 -26.11
C HIS A 417 33.66 20.33 -27.63
N ARG A 418 33.58 19.05 -28.03
CA ARG A 418 33.67 18.59 -29.42
C ARG A 418 32.33 18.73 -30.15
N THR A 419 31.22 18.52 -29.45
CA THR A 419 29.86 18.75 -29.98
C THR A 419 29.57 20.24 -30.10
N PHE A 420 29.95 21.04 -29.10
CA PHE A 420 29.74 22.49 -29.13
C PHE A 420 30.91 23.26 -29.77
N LYS A 421 31.24 22.92 -31.02
CA LYS A 421 32.29 23.62 -31.78
C LYS A 421 32.02 25.14 -31.80
N GLY A 422 33.08 25.94 -31.72
CA GLY A 422 32.99 27.40 -31.63
C GLY A 422 32.52 27.96 -30.28
N HIS A 423 32.27 27.11 -29.27
CA HIS A 423 31.92 27.52 -27.92
C HIS A 423 32.91 26.93 -26.90
N ARG A 424 33.13 27.64 -25.79
CA ARG A 424 33.79 27.13 -24.59
C ARG A 424 32.72 26.61 -23.62
N VAL A 425 32.83 25.35 -23.21
CA VAL A 425 32.00 24.79 -22.14
C VAL A 425 32.48 25.36 -20.81
N ILE A 426 31.62 26.06 -20.09
CA ILE A 426 31.95 26.75 -18.83
C ILE A 426 31.59 25.87 -17.63
N GLY A 427 30.46 25.18 -17.73
CA GLY A 427 29.93 24.34 -16.66
C GLY A 427 28.93 23.34 -17.21
N VAL A 428 28.88 22.18 -16.57
CA VAL A 428 28.00 21.07 -16.91
C VAL A 428 27.40 20.59 -15.59
N HIS A 429 26.09 20.52 -15.47
CA HIS A 429 25.42 20.23 -14.20
C HIS A 429 24.30 19.24 -14.40
N ALA A 430 24.30 18.16 -13.61
CA ALA A 430 23.29 17.13 -13.72
C ALA A 430 21.94 17.61 -13.16
N ILE A 431 20.87 17.28 -13.89
CA ILE A 431 19.49 17.48 -13.46
C ILE A 431 18.69 16.20 -13.69
N LYS A 432 17.68 16.00 -12.86
CA LYS A 432 16.68 14.94 -13.03
C LYS A 432 15.31 15.49 -12.68
N LEU A 433 14.37 15.38 -13.61
CA LEU A 433 12.98 15.73 -13.39
C LEU A 433 12.18 14.47 -13.12
N SER A 434 11.44 14.45 -12.03
CA SER A 434 10.40 13.47 -11.74
C SER A 434 9.05 14.14 -11.91
N ARG A 435 8.15 13.49 -12.63
CA ARG A 435 6.77 13.93 -12.83
C ARG A 435 5.82 13.07 -12.01
N ASP A 436 4.69 13.66 -11.64
CA ASP A 436 3.66 12.91 -10.94
C ASP A 436 3.22 11.71 -11.77
N ALA A 437 3.09 10.56 -11.12
CA ALA A 437 2.60 9.35 -11.77
C ALA A 437 1.11 9.12 -11.52
N ASP A 438 0.52 9.84 -10.56
CA ASP A 438 -0.89 9.78 -10.25
C ASP A 438 -1.59 10.95 -10.97
N LEU A 439 -2.04 10.69 -12.20
CA LEU A 439 -3.27 11.34 -12.65
C LEU A 439 -4.40 10.65 -11.90
N TYR A 440 -4.97 11.37 -10.94
CA TYR A 440 -6.13 11.00 -10.16
C TYR A 440 -7.12 10.17 -10.99
N LEU A 441 -7.24 8.88 -10.65
CA LEU A 441 -8.33 8.03 -11.13
C LEU A 441 -9.68 8.45 -10.54
N GLU A 442 -9.70 9.52 -9.73
CA GLU A 442 -10.84 10.01 -8.96
C GLU A 442 -11.71 11.03 -9.73
N GLU A 443 -11.30 11.53 -10.90
CA GLU A 443 -12.01 12.66 -11.56
C GLU A 443 -12.93 12.33 -12.75
N GLU A 444 -13.11 11.07 -13.17
CA GLU A 444 -14.13 10.73 -14.19
C GLU A 444 -15.03 9.57 -13.71
N PHE A 445 -16.22 9.90 -13.21
CA PHE A 445 -17.23 8.98 -12.68
C PHE A 445 -17.91 8.07 -13.74
N ALA A 446 -17.32 7.87 -14.92
CA ALA A 446 -17.84 6.94 -15.92
C ALA A 446 -16.72 6.31 -16.77
N GLY A 447 -16.56 4.97 -16.69
CA GLY A 447 -15.71 4.19 -17.60
C GLY A 447 -15.15 2.90 -17.00
N LYS A 448 -14.82 1.90 -17.83
CA LYS A 448 -14.15 0.66 -17.36
C LYS A 448 -12.73 0.99 -16.86
N VAL A 449 -12.31 0.37 -15.75
CA VAL A 449 -10.98 0.60 -15.12
C VAL A 449 -9.83 0.43 -16.12
N VAL A 450 -9.92 -0.58 -17.00
CA VAL A 450 -8.93 -0.86 -18.06
C VAL A 450 -8.73 0.35 -18.99
N ASP A 451 -9.82 1.00 -19.41
CA ASP A 451 -9.74 2.15 -20.32
C ASP A 451 -9.13 3.37 -19.64
N LYS A 452 -9.41 3.56 -18.34
CA LYS A 452 -8.76 4.61 -17.53
C LYS A 452 -7.27 4.36 -17.39
N VAL A 453 -6.84 3.11 -17.13
CA VAL A 453 -5.42 2.73 -17.04
C VAL A 453 -4.71 2.99 -18.39
N ARG A 454 -5.32 2.62 -19.52
CA ARG A 454 -4.77 2.91 -20.86
C ARG A 454 -4.59 4.40 -21.12
N LYS A 455 -5.60 5.24 -20.81
CA LYS A 455 -5.51 6.70 -20.94
C LYS A 455 -4.41 7.28 -20.03
N SER A 456 -4.33 6.81 -18.78
CA SER A 456 -3.31 7.25 -17.81
C SER A 456 -1.89 6.90 -18.28
N LEU A 457 -1.66 5.69 -18.80
CA LEU A 457 -0.36 5.30 -19.36
C LEU A 457 0.14 6.22 -20.48
N ARG A 458 -0.78 6.81 -21.26
CA ARG A 458 -0.44 7.80 -22.30
C ARG A 458 -0.16 9.19 -21.69
N LYS A 459 -0.96 9.64 -20.73
CA LYS A 459 -0.80 10.96 -20.07
C LYS A 459 0.36 11.03 -19.06
N ARG A 460 0.90 9.90 -18.60
CA ARG A 460 2.06 9.85 -17.67
C ARG A 460 3.31 10.55 -18.23
N GLN A 461 3.42 10.63 -19.56
CA GLN A 461 4.47 11.40 -20.22
C GLN A 461 4.26 12.92 -20.13
N THR A 462 3.09 13.44 -19.79
CA THR A 462 2.83 14.90 -19.78
C THR A 462 2.49 15.47 -18.39
N GLY A 463 2.75 14.71 -17.32
CA GLY A 463 2.39 15.08 -15.95
C GLY A 463 3.11 16.31 -15.38
N VAL A 464 2.52 16.90 -14.33
CA VAL A 464 3.10 18.04 -13.60
C VAL A 464 4.39 17.61 -12.89
N PRO A 465 5.47 18.41 -12.92
CA PRO A 465 6.67 18.19 -12.12
C PRO A 465 6.37 17.96 -10.64
N SER A 466 6.92 16.88 -10.07
CA SER A 466 6.81 16.55 -8.64
C SER A 466 8.15 16.70 -7.92
N ARG A 467 9.28 16.51 -8.61
CA ARG A 467 10.62 16.73 -8.04
C ARG A 467 11.60 17.16 -9.13
N PHE A 468 12.38 18.19 -8.85
CA PHE A 468 13.51 18.61 -9.66
C PHE A 468 14.79 18.49 -8.82
N LEU A 469 15.53 17.42 -9.09
CA LEU A 469 16.83 17.17 -8.48
C LEU A 469 17.91 17.86 -9.33
N PHE A 470 18.75 18.68 -8.71
CA PHE A 470 19.80 19.42 -9.41
C PHE A 470 21.13 19.32 -8.66
N ASP A 471 22.22 19.36 -9.41
CA ASP A 471 23.58 19.44 -8.87
C ASP A 471 23.75 20.73 -8.04
N GLN A 472 24.07 20.60 -6.75
CA GLN A 472 24.23 21.73 -5.84
C GLN A 472 25.38 22.67 -6.24
N ALA A 473 26.35 22.20 -7.03
CA ALA A 473 27.41 23.04 -7.59
C ALA A 473 26.93 23.94 -8.74
N MET A 474 25.67 23.79 -9.21
CA MET A 474 25.10 24.63 -10.26
C MET A 474 25.05 26.10 -9.81
N PRO A 475 25.66 27.03 -10.59
CA PRO A 475 25.62 28.45 -10.26
C PRO A 475 24.18 28.98 -10.14
N LYS A 476 23.91 29.79 -9.10
CA LYS A 476 22.57 30.35 -8.84
C LYS A 476 21.91 31.00 -10.08
N PRO A 477 22.63 31.76 -10.94
CA PRO A 477 22.03 32.31 -12.17
C PRO A 477 21.57 31.25 -13.17
N LEU A 478 22.34 30.15 -13.31
CA LEU A 478 21.99 29.03 -14.18
C LEU A 478 20.80 28.24 -13.62
N LEU A 479 20.77 28.03 -12.31
CA LEU A 479 19.64 27.38 -11.63
C LEU A 479 18.35 28.17 -11.81
N LYS A 480 18.36 29.49 -11.54
CA LYS A 480 17.18 30.36 -11.73
C LYS A 480 16.65 30.29 -13.16
N ALA A 481 17.56 30.30 -14.14
CA ALA A 481 17.19 30.16 -15.54
C ALA A 481 16.58 28.79 -15.87
N THR A 482 17.10 27.73 -15.27
CA THR A 482 16.59 26.36 -15.44
C THR A 482 15.20 26.20 -14.83
N ILE A 483 14.99 26.76 -13.63
CA ILE A 483 13.69 26.80 -12.95
C ILE A 483 12.67 27.54 -13.81
N ALA A 484 13.03 28.72 -14.34
CA ALA A 484 12.15 29.50 -15.20
C ALA A 484 11.83 28.77 -16.52
N PHE A 485 12.84 28.18 -17.16
CA PHE A 485 12.67 27.44 -18.41
C PHE A 485 11.76 26.21 -18.25
N LEU A 486 11.85 25.51 -17.12
CA LEU A 486 11.06 24.30 -16.83
C LEU A 486 9.73 24.58 -16.11
N GLY A 487 9.42 25.83 -15.77
CA GLY A 487 8.19 26.21 -15.06
C GLY A 487 8.08 25.63 -13.65
N LEU A 488 9.21 25.53 -12.93
CA LEU A 488 9.29 24.85 -11.62
C LEU A 488 9.04 25.82 -10.47
N ARG A 489 8.55 25.30 -9.34
CA ARG A 489 8.29 26.09 -8.12
C ARG A 489 9.29 25.73 -7.03
N PRO A 490 9.60 26.64 -6.08
CA PRO A 490 10.56 26.37 -5.01
C PRO A 490 10.36 25.06 -4.22
N PRO A 491 9.12 24.65 -3.88
CA PRO A 491 8.90 23.38 -3.17
C PRO A 491 9.34 22.15 -3.97
N ASP A 492 9.42 22.26 -5.30
CA ASP A 492 9.76 21.15 -6.19
C ASP A 492 11.29 20.94 -6.30
N LEU A 493 12.09 21.85 -5.76
CA LEU A 493 13.55 21.84 -5.88
C LEU A 493 14.20 21.00 -4.78
N VAL A 494 15.08 20.09 -5.16
CA VAL A 494 15.87 19.28 -4.23
C VAL A 494 17.35 19.37 -4.65
N PRO A 495 18.24 19.91 -3.80
CA PRO A 495 19.67 19.90 -4.09
C PRO A 495 20.20 18.47 -4.00
N GLY A 496 21.06 18.09 -4.93
CA GLY A 496 21.73 16.80 -4.98
C GLY A 496 23.22 16.93 -5.29
N GLY A 497 23.90 15.79 -5.36
CA GLY A 497 25.31 15.74 -5.72
C GLY A 497 25.56 15.92 -7.22
N ARG A 498 26.82 15.71 -7.60
CA ARG A 498 27.27 15.73 -9.00
C ARG A 498 26.58 14.68 -9.88
N TYR A 499 26.34 13.49 -9.30
CA TYR A 499 25.67 12.37 -9.95
C TYR A 499 24.27 12.21 -9.36
N HIS A 500 23.32 11.92 -10.24
CA HIS A 500 21.96 11.53 -9.85
C HIS A 500 21.72 10.08 -10.29
N ASN A 501 20.59 9.51 -9.85
CA ASN A 501 20.18 8.14 -10.18
C ASN A 501 21.16 7.06 -9.66
N PHE A 502 21.50 7.11 -8.38
CA PHE A 502 22.38 6.12 -7.75
C PHE A 502 21.80 4.69 -7.75
N SER A 503 20.51 4.51 -8.08
CA SER A 503 19.93 3.19 -8.39
C SER A 503 20.68 2.45 -9.50
N ASP A 504 21.35 3.18 -10.40
CA ASP A 504 22.13 2.56 -11.48
C ASP A 504 23.31 1.74 -10.96
N LEU A 505 23.82 2.00 -9.74
CA LEU A 505 24.88 1.21 -9.11
C LEU A 505 24.54 -0.28 -8.99
N LEU A 506 23.25 -0.67 -9.05
CA LEU A 506 22.85 -2.09 -9.15
C LEU A 506 23.46 -2.79 -10.36
N ARG A 507 23.75 -2.04 -11.43
CA ARG A 507 24.31 -2.53 -12.70
C ARG A 507 25.80 -2.25 -12.83
N LEU A 508 26.52 -1.99 -11.72
CA LEU A 508 27.95 -1.74 -11.74
C LEU A 508 28.68 -2.96 -12.37
N PRO A 509 29.42 -2.79 -13.48
CA PRO A 509 29.97 -3.90 -14.26
C PRO A 509 31.28 -4.42 -13.66
N VAL A 510 31.23 -4.91 -12.42
CA VAL A 510 32.35 -5.59 -11.77
C VAL A 510 32.20 -7.09 -11.97
N LYS A 511 33.05 -7.66 -12.83
CA LYS A 511 33.12 -9.10 -13.10
C LYS A 511 34.14 -9.78 -12.17
N GLU A 512 33.99 -11.09 -11.99
CA GLU A 512 35.01 -11.96 -11.37
C GLU A 512 35.39 -11.64 -9.92
N ARG A 513 34.47 -11.07 -9.13
CA ARG A 513 34.66 -10.77 -7.70
C ARG A 513 33.55 -11.35 -6.81
N PRO A 514 33.38 -12.69 -6.77
CA PRO A 514 32.39 -13.32 -5.90
C PRO A 514 32.72 -13.16 -4.41
N ASP A 515 33.99 -12.94 -4.08
CA ASP A 515 34.50 -12.65 -2.74
C ASP A 515 33.97 -11.32 -2.17
N LEU A 516 33.56 -10.38 -3.02
CA LEU A 516 32.97 -9.10 -2.62
C LEU A 516 31.43 -9.08 -2.61
N ARG A 517 30.79 -10.24 -2.86
CA ARG A 517 29.34 -10.40 -2.93
C ARG A 517 28.86 -11.41 -1.91
N ASP A 518 27.54 -11.43 -1.68
CA ASP A 518 26.95 -12.51 -0.90
C ASP A 518 27.19 -13.86 -1.60
N LYS A 519 27.51 -14.88 -0.80
CA LYS A 519 27.59 -16.25 -1.32
C LYS A 519 26.20 -16.67 -1.79
N PRO A 520 26.04 -17.17 -3.03
CA PRO A 520 24.75 -17.67 -3.49
C PRO A 520 24.23 -18.75 -2.55
N LEU A 521 23.01 -18.58 -2.03
CA LEU A 521 22.34 -19.59 -1.24
C LEU A 521 21.72 -20.62 -2.20
N PRO A 522 22.16 -21.89 -2.19
CA PRO A 522 21.54 -22.91 -3.03
C PRO A 522 20.10 -23.15 -2.58
N LEU A 523 19.24 -23.50 -3.54
CA LEU A 523 17.85 -23.84 -3.25
C LEU A 523 17.80 -25.11 -2.41
N VAL A 524 16.98 -25.08 -1.36
CA VAL A 524 16.68 -26.23 -0.52
C VAL A 524 15.63 -27.09 -1.23
N PRO A 525 15.89 -28.38 -1.49
CA PRO A 525 14.89 -29.27 -2.05
C PRO A 525 13.71 -29.43 -1.09
N HIS A 526 12.49 -29.25 -1.60
CA HIS A 526 11.28 -29.50 -0.81
C HIS A 526 11.07 -31.01 -0.69
N ALA A 527 11.17 -31.57 0.52
CA ALA A 527 11.12 -33.00 0.78
C ALA A 527 9.88 -33.70 0.18
N GLY A 528 8.72 -33.02 0.21
CA GLY A 528 7.48 -33.55 -0.35
C GLY A 528 7.35 -33.40 -1.87
N LEU A 529 8.01 -32.44 -2.52
CA LEU A 529 7.63 -32.02 -3.89
C LEU A 529 8.77 -32.10 -4.91
N SER A 530 10.03 -31.90 -4.49
CA SER A 530 11.14 -31.75 -5.44
C SER A 530 11.35 -33.01 -6.29
N GLN A 531 11.27 -34.20 -5.67
CA GLN A 531 11.51 -35.50 -6.31
C GLN A 531 10.24 -36.25 -6.72
N ARG A 532 9.05 -35.66 -6.54
CA ARG A 532 7.78 -36.32 -6.85
C ARG A 532 7.31 -35.97 -8.25
N THR A 533 6.87 -37.00 -8.98
CA THR A 533 6.27 -36.84 -10.31
C THR A 533 4.80 -36.45 -10.23
N ASP A 534 4.02 -37.06 -9.34
CA ASP A 534 2.61 -36.73 -9.11
C ASP A 534 2.46 -35.76 -7.93
N LEU A 535 2.36 -34.46 -8.25
CA LEU A 535 2.20 -33.42 -7.23
C LEU A 535 0.78 -33.41 -6.66
N PHE A 536 -0.25 -33.80 -7.43
CA PHE A 536 -1.63 -33.85 -6.92
C PHE A 536 -1.83 -34.93 -5.87
N ARG A 537 -1.21 -36.11 -6.04
CA ARG A 537 -1.21 -37.15 -5.01
C ARG A 537 -0.50 -36.67 -3.75
N THR A 538 0.68 -36.06 -3.90
CA THR A 538 1.44 -35.53 -2.77
C THR A 538 0.64 -34.50 -1.96
N ILE A 539 0.00 -33.52 -2.63
CA ILE A 539 -0.82 -32.48 -1.99
C ILE A 539 -2.12 -33.06 -1.42
N SER A 540 -2.65 -34.12 -2.04
CA SER A 540 -3.80 -34.89 -1.52
C SER A 540 -3.50 -35.53 -0.18
N ASP A 541 -2.29 -36.09 -0.05
CA ASP A 541 -1.89 -36.89 1.11
C ASP A 541 -1.49 -36.01 2.29
N LYS A 542 -0.87 -34.84 2.02
CA LYS A 542 -0.49 -33.86 3.05
C LYS A 542 -0.38 -32.45 2.48
N ASP A 543 -0.73 -31.44 3.28
CA ASP A 543 -0.47 -30.04 2.94
C ASP A 543 1.04 -29.78 2.79
N GLN A 544 1.40 -28.93 1.83
CA GLN A 544 2.79 -28.62 1.50
C GLN A 544 3.04 -27.11 1.64
N LEU A 545 4.01 -26.74 2.46
CA LEU A 545 4.38 -25.34 2.69
C LEU A 545 5.69 -25.01 1.97
N LEU A 546 5.60 -24.13 0.98
CA LEU A 546 6.74 -23.57 0.28
C LEU A 546 7.19 -22.30 0.99
N HIS A 547 8.51 -22.09 1.04
CA HIS A 547 9.13 -20.89 1.58
C HIS A 547 10.18 -20.37 0.61
N PHE A 548 9.91 -19.23 0.00
CA PHE A 548 10.81 -18.51 -0.90
C PHE A 548 11.66 -17.51 -0.09
N PRO A 549 12.90 -17.19 -0.50
CA PRO A 549 13.60 -17.67 -1.68
C PRO A 549 14.31 -19.02 -1.49
N TYR A 550 14.13 -19.68 -0.34
CA TYR A 550 14.86 -20.92 -0.01
C TYR A 550 14.43 -22.11 -0.88
N HIS A 551 13.15 -22.24 -1.18
CA HIS A 551 12.61 -23.26 -2.09
C HIS A 551 12.50 -22.74 -3.51
N ASP A 552 12.52 -23.65 -4.48
CA ASP A 552 12.34 -23.32 -5.89
C ASP A 552 10.88 -22.92 -6.21
N PHE A 553 10.67 -21.71 -6.72
CA PHE A 553 9.36 -21.26 -7.25
C PHE A 553 8.91 -22.11 -8.45
N GLY A 554 9.85 -22.74 -9.16
CA GLY A 554 9.57 -23.74 -10.19
C GLY A 554 8.63 -24.86 -9.73
N LEU A 555 8.56 -25.18 -8.44
CA LEU A 555 7.59 -26.16 -7.91
C LEU A 555 6.14 -25.77 -8.17
N MET A 556 5.80 -24.49 -8.01
CA MET A 556 4.46 -23.98 -8.29
C MET A 556 4.18 -23.97 -9.80
N VAL A 557 5.17 -23.60 -10.62
CA VAL A 557 5.09 -23.66 -12.09
C VAL A 557 4.85 -25.10 -12.55
N ARG A 558 5.63 -26.07 -12.05
CA ARG A 558 5.48 -27.51 -12.38
C ARG A 558 4.09 -28.02 -12.02
N TRP A 559 3.54 -27.62 -10.88
CA TRP A 559 2.19 -28.01 -10.49
C TRP A 559 1.12 -27.48 -11.46
N LEU A 560 1.25 -26.22 -11.89
CA LEU A 560 0.33 -25.63 -12.85
C LEU A 560 0.48 -26.23 -14.26
N GLU A 561 1.70 -26.56 -14.68
CA GLU A 561 1.94 -27.28 -15.93
C GLU A 561 1.35 -28.70 -15.93
N GLN A 562 1.50 -29.44 -14.82
CA GLN A 562 0.82 -30.73 -14.65
C GLN A 562 -0.69 -30.55 -14.75
N ALA A 563 -1.23 -29.53 -14.09
CA ALA A 563 -2.65 -29.21 -14.16
C ALA A 563 -3.10 -28.87 -15.59
N ALA A 564 -2.27 -28.22 -16.40
CA ALA A 564 -2.58 -27.91 -17.79
C ALA A 564 -2.64 -29.17 -18.67
N ARG A 565 -1.76 -30.16 -18.43
CA ARG A 565 -1.65 -31.41 -19.21
C ARG A 565 -2.63 -32.50 -18.76
N ASP A 566 -3.00 -32.53 -17.48
CA ASP A 566 -3.88 -33.56 -16.92
C ASP A 566 -5.30 -33.51 -17.54
N LYS A 567 -5.77 -34.64 -18.09
CA LYS A 567 -7.11 -34.79 -18.67
C LYS A 567 -8.22 -34.75 -17.61
N ALA A 568 -7.91 -35.08 -16.36
CA ALA A 568 -8.84 -35.05 -15.24
C ALA A 568 -9.13 -33.62 -14.73
N VAL A 569 -8.23 -32.67 -14.98
CA VAL A 569 -8.43 -31.27 -14.58
C VAL A 569 -9.48 -30.61 -15.47
N ARG A 570 -10.47 -29.97 -14.84
CA ARG A 570 -11.61 -29.34 -15.51
C ARG A 570 -11.48 -27.82 -15.53
N SER A 571 -11.04 -27.22 -14.43
CA SER A 571 -10.92 -25.77 -14.33
C SER A 571 -9.74 -25.33 -13.48
N ILE A 572 -9.24 -24.13 -13.81
CA ILE A 572 -8.18 -23.41 -13.10
C ILE A 572 -8.64 -21.98 -12.88
N SER A 573 -8.66 -21.53 -11.63
CA SER A 573 -8.93 -20.14 -11.25
C SER A 573 -7.70 -19.55 -10.57
N ILE A 574 -7.26 -18.36 -10.96
CA ILE A 574 -6.04 -17.74 -10.41
C ILE A 574 -6.15 -16.21 -10.32
N THR A 575 -5.51 -15.62 -9.30
CA THR A 575 -5.36 -14.16 -9.17
C THR A 575 -3.96 -13.72 -9.58
N LEU A 576 -3.85 -12.73 -10.46
CA LEU A 576 -2.62 -12.19 -11.01
C LEU A 576 -2.48 -10.73 -10.60
N TYR A 577 -1.68 -10.46 -9.56
CA TYR A 577 -1.43 -9.11 -9.06
C TYR A 577 -0.32 -8.38 -9.83
N ARG A 578 0.82 -9.04 -10.03
CA ARG A 578 1.98 -8.53 -10.77
C ARG A 578 2.62 -9.66 -11.54
N VAL A 579 2.63 -9.54 -12.86
CA VAL A 579 3.10 -10.61 -13.76
C VAL A 579 4.29 -10.11 -14.56
N ALA A 580 5.36 -10.90 -14.59
CA ALA A 580 6.51 -10.64 -15.43
C ALA A 580 6.14 -10.79 -16.92
N TYR A 581 6.78 -10.01 -17.82
CA TYR A 581 6.50 -10.08 -19.25
C TYR A 581 6.69 -11.50 -19.83
N GLY A 582 7.69 -12.25 -19.33
CA GLY A 582 7.94 -13.65 -19.67
C GLY A 582 7.46 -14.65 -18.61
N SER A 583 6.26 -14.48 -18.05
CA SER A 583 5.76 -15.34 -16.97
C SER A 583 5.44 -16.77 -17.44
N LEU A 584 6.04 -17.76 -16.77
CA LEU A 584 5.80 -19.18 -17.01
C LEU A 584 4.40 -19.60 -16.53
N ILE A 585 3.88 -18.92 -15.50
CA ILE A 585 2.51 -19.10 -15.01
C ILE A 585 1.50 -18.82 -16.13
N CYS A 586 1.61 -17.68 -16.80
CA CYS A 586 0.70 -17.36 -17.90
C CYS A 586 0.87 -18.32 -19.09
N GLN A 587 2.08 -18.78 -19.37
CA GLN A 587 2.30 -19.80 -20.41
C GLN A 587 1.61 -21.13 -20.07
N ALA A 588 1.67 -21.59 -18.81
CA ALA A 588 0.96 -22.79 -18.36
C ALA A 588 -0.57 -22.62 -18.47
N LEU A 589 -1.10 -21.44 -18.16
CA LEU A 589 -2.54 -21.14 -18.32
C LEU A 589 -2.97 -21.15 -19.79
N LEU A 590 -2.16 -20.58 -20.69
CA LEU A 590 -2.39 -20.67 -22.14
C LEU A 590 -2.41 -22.13 -22.61
N GLN A 591 -1.50 -22.96 -22.10
CA GLN A 591 -1.50 -24.39 -22.41
C GLN A 591 -2.76 -25.10 -21.87
N ALA A 592 -3.23 -24.74 -20.69
CA ALA A 592 -4.45 -25.29 -20.12
C ALA A 592 -5.68 -24.98 -21.00
N LEU A 593 -5.79 -23.74 -21.50
CA LEU A 593 -6.83 -23.33 -22.44
C LEU A 593 -6.78 -24.14 -23.74
N ARG A 594 -5.59 -24.30 -24.33
CA ARG A 594 -5.39 -25.13 -25.53
C ARG A 594 -5.82 -26.58 -25.31
N ASN A 595 -5.64 -27.08 -24.09
CA ASN A 595 -6.05 -28.42 -23.67
C ASN A 595 -7.52 -28.49 -23.20
N GLY A 596 -8.35 -27.49 -23.53
CA GLY A 596 -9.80 -27.48 -23.31
C GLY A 596 -10.25 -27.23 -21.88
N LYS A 597 -9.38 -26.72 -21.00
CA LYS A 597 -9.70 -26.45 -19.59
C LYS A 597 -10.36 -25.08 -19.45
N GLN A 598 -11.31 -24.98 -18.52
CA GLN A 598 -11.90 -23.69 -18.18
C GLN A 598 -10.93 -22.89 -17.31
N VAL A 599 -10.42 -21.77 -17.83
CA VAL A 599 -9.51 -20.91 -17.08
C VAL A 599 -10.19 -19.59 -16.72
N THR A 600 -10.20 -19.25 -15.43
CA THR A 600 -10.66 -17.95 -14.93
C THR A 600 -9.49 -17.21 -14.29
N VAL A 601 -9.27 -15.97 -14.72
CA VAL A 601 -8.11 -15.17 -14.27
C VAL A 601 -8.59 -13.83 -13.76
N PHE A 602 -8.23 -13.49 -12.52
CA PHE A 602 -8.40 -12.14 -12.02
C PHE A 602 -7.10 -11.35 -12.24
N VAL A 603 -7.13 -10.24 -12.98
CA VAL A 603 -5.94 -9.44 -13.30
C VAL A 603 -6.03 -8.07 -12.64
N GLU A 604 -5.07 -7.77 -11.75
CA GLU A 604 -4.97 -6.47 -11.11
C GLU A 604 -4.29 -5.45 -12.03
N VAL A 605 -5.06 -4.69 -12.79
CA VAL A 605 -4.52 -3.67 -13.71
C VAL A 605 -4.12 -2.37 -13.01
N GLN A 606 -4.45 -2.21 -11.71
CA GLN A 606 -4.03 -1.06 -10.90
C GLN A 606 -2.77 -1.33 -10.08
N ALA A 607 -2.10 -2.46 -10.31
CA ALA A 607 -0.81 -2.76 -9.69
C ALA A 607 0.25 -1.81 -10.25
N ARG A 608 0.86 -1.04 -9.35
CA ARG A 608 1.78 0.03 -9.72
C ARG A 608 3.02 -0.55 -10.42
N PHE A 609 3.39 0.07 -11.54
CA PHE A 609 4.54 -0.24 -12.41
C PHE A 609 4.44 -1.47 -13.30
N ASP A 610 3.49 -2.36 -13.03
CA ASP A 610 3.25 -3.58 -13.79
C ASP A 610 1.98 -3.45 -14.66
N GLU A 611 1.44 -2.24 -14.83
CA GLU A 611 0.17 -2.02 -15.52
C GLU A 611 0.23 -2.50 -16.97
N ARG A 612 1.37 -2.27 -17.64
CA ARG A 612 1.61 -2.69 -19.03
C ARG A 612 1.68 -4.21 -19.18
N SER A 613 2.41 -4.90 -18.30
CA SER A 613 2.57 -6.35 -18.38
C SER A 613 1.28 -7.07 -17.97
N ASN A 614 0.58 -6.59 -16.95
CA ASN A 614 -0.70 -7.13 -16.53
C ASN A 614 -1.76 -6.95 -17.62
N LEU A 615 -1.82 -5.78 -18.27
CA LEU A 615 -2.74 -5.55 -19.39
C LEU A 615 -2.43 -6.47 -20.58
N TYR A 616 -1.15 -6.60 -20.95
CA TYR A 616 -0.71 -7.51 -22.01
C TYR A 616 -1.15 -8.95 -21.75
N TRP A 617 -0.90 -9.48 -20.54
CA TRP A 617 -1.28 -10.86 -20.21
C TRP A 617 -2.78 -11.05 -20.10
N GLY A 618 -3.51 -10.08 -19.56
CA GLY A 618 -4.97 -10.10 -19.55
C GLY A 618 -5.54 -10.25 -20.95
N GLU A 619 -5.09 -9.44 -21.91
CA GLU A 619 -5.53 -9.49 -23.31
C GLU A 619 -5.14 -10.81 -23.99
N MET A 620 -3.94 -11.32 -23.74
CA MET A 620 -3.48 -12.59 -24.32
C MET A 620 -4.29 -13.79 -23.82
N LEU A 621 -4.59 -13.84 -22.52
CA LEU A 621 -5.38 -14.91 -21.91
C LEU A 621 -6.85 -14.83 -22.34
N GLU A 622 -7.41 -13.63 -22.43
CA GLU A 622 -8.78 -13.39 -22.91
C GLU A 622 -8.94 -13.85 -24.37
N LYS A 623 -7.99 -13.48 -25.24
CA LYS A 623 -7.95 -13.94 -26.65
C LYS A 623 -7.84 -15.46 -26.78
N ALA A 624 -7.18 -16.12 -25.84
CA ALA A 624 -7.05 -17.57 -25.80
C ALA A 624 -8.28 -18.29 -25.19
N GLY A 625 -9.33 -17.56 -24.79
CA GLY A 625 -10.59 -18.11 -24.30
C GLY A 625 -10.72 -18.15 -22.77
N ALA A 626 -9.81 -17.54 -22.01
CA ALA A 626 -9.97 -17.42 -20.56
C ALA A 626 -11.07 -16.42 -20.20
N LYS A 627 -11.78 -16.70 -19.10
CA LYS A 627 -12.63 -15.69 -18.45
C LYS A 627 -11.75 -14.75 -17.64
N VAL A 628 -11.44 -13.58 -18.21
CA VAL A 628 -10.61 -12.57 -17.55
C VAL A 628 -11.48 -11.55 -16.81
N LEU A 629 -11.19 -11.37 -15.52
CA LEU A 629 -11.81 -10.39 -14.64
C LEU A 629 -10.78 -9.31 -14.32
N TYR A 630 -11.01 -8.10 -14.80
CA TYR A 630 -10.17 -6.96 -14.47
C TYR A 630 -10.64 -6.29 -13.17
N SER A 631 -9.71 -5.61 -12.48
CA SER A 631 -9.95 -4.92 -11.20
C SER A 631 -11.26 -4.14 -11.15
N TYR A 632 -11.94 -4.23 -10.01
CA TYR A 632 -13.11 -3.41 -9.71
C TYR A 632 -12.70 -2.03 -9.23
N GLU A 633 -13.51 -1.01 -9.52
CA GLU A 633 -13.30 0.33 -8.99
C GLU A 633 -13.44 0.32 -7.46
N GLY A 634 -12.46 0.89 -6.75
CA GLY A 634 -12.44 0.92 -5.28
C GLY A 634 -12.05 -0.39 -4.59
N LEU A 635 -11.76 -1.48 -5.31
CA LEU A 635 -11.34 -2.76 -4.73
C LEU A 635 -10.11 -3.33 -5.45
N LYS A 636 -9.01 -3.44 -4.72
CA LYS A 636 -7.80 -4.12 -5.17
C LYS A 636 -7.75 -5.54 -4.66
N VAL A 637 -7.46 -6.50 -5.54
CA VAL A 637 -7.33 -7.91 -5.14
C VAL A 637 -5.87 -8.22 -4.89
N HIS A 638 -5.50 -8.25 -3.61
CA HIS A 638 -4.13 -8.54 -3.19
C HIS A 638 -3.91 -9.99 -2.78
N GLY A 639 -4.95 -10.83 -2.66
CA GLY A 639 -4.79 -12.25 -2.35
C GLY A 639 -4.17 -13.01 -3.52
N LYS A 640 -3.17 -13.88 -3.27
CA LYS A 640 -2.54 -14.71 -4.31
C LYS A 640 -3.03 -16.13 -4.16
N LEU A 641 -4.07 -16.42 -4.93
CA LEU A 641 -4.84 -17.64 -4.85
C LEU A 641 -4.79 -18.33 -6.20
N CYS A 642 -4.59 -19.64 -6.19
CA CYS A 642 -4.89 -20.50 -7.32
C CYS A 642 -5.78 -21.64 -6.84
N LEU A 643 -6.79 -22.02 -7.63
CA LEU A 643 -7.70 -23.11 -7.36
C LEU A 643 -7.79 -23.99 -8.60
N ILE A 644 -7.54 -25.28 -8.44
CA ILE A 644 -7.59 -26.28 -9.50
C ILE A 644 -8.66 -27.29 -9.15
N GLN A 645 -9.60 -27.53 -10.07
CA GLN A 645 -10.65 -28.52 -9.92
C GLN A 645 -10.35 -29.73 -10.82
N ARG A 646 -10.21 -30.90 -10.20
CA ARG A 646 -9.84 -32.17 -10.84
C ARG A 646 -10.92 -33.21 -10.60
N SER A 647 -11.26 -33.98 -11.62
CA SER A 647 -12.21 -35.09 -11.53
C SER A 647 -11.49 -36.37 -11.08
N GLU A 648 -11.78 -36.86 -9.88
CA GLU A 648 -11.18 -38.06 -9.31
C GLU A 648 -12.29 -39.03 -8.89
N ARG A 649 -12.27 -40.26 -9.43
CA ARG A 649 -13.28 -41.30 -9.14
C ARG A 649 -14.74 -40.79 -9.28
N GLY A 650 -15.01 -40.02 -10.34
CA GLY A 650 -16.32 -39.43 -10.60
C GLY A 650 -16.71 -38.25 -9.70
N ARG A 651 -15.87 -37.85 -8.73
CA ARG A 651 -16.11 -36.70 -7.85
C ARG A 651 -15.19 -35.55 -8.20
N SER A 652 -15.67 -34.33 -7.95
CA SER A 652 -14.87 -33.12 -8.11
C SER A 652 -14.01 -32.90 -6.87
N ARG A 653 -12.69 -33.03 -7.01
CA ARG A 653 -11.70 -32.67 -6.00
C ARG A 653 -11.09 -31.31 -6.31
N ARG A 654 -10.71 -30.57 -5.26
CA ARG A 654 -10.12 -29.24 -5.38
C ARG A 654 -8.75 -29.21 -4.73
N TYR A 655 -7.87 -28.44 -5.32
CA TYR A 655 -6.53 -28.15 -4.83
C TYR A 655 -6.32 -26.64 -4.87
N ALA A 656 -5.77 -26.07 -3.81
CA ALA A 656 -5.55 -24.64 -3.72
C ALA A 656 -4.09 -24.30 -3.42
N TYR A 657 -3.64 -23.18 -3.97
CA TYR A 657 -2.44 -22.47 -3.56
C TYR A 657 -2.84 -21.16 -2.88
N LEU A 658 -2.25 -20.86 -1.73
CA LEU A 658 -2.41 -19.60 -1.00
C LEU A 658 -1.03 -19.00 -0.72
N GLY A 659 -0.72 -17.87 -1.34
CA GLY A 659 0.59 -17.22 -1.23
C GLY A 659 0.55 -15.86 -0.52
N THR A 660 1.63 -15.55 0.20
CA THR A 660 1.91 -14.18 0.69
C THR A 660 2.46 -13.30 -0.44
N GLY A 661 3.27 -13.91 -1.32
CA GLY A 661 3.97 -13.28 -2.44
C GLY A 661 3.25 -13.38 -3.77
N ASN A 662 3.65 -12.55 -4.74
CA ASN A 662 3.14 -12.56 -6.11
C ASN A 662 3.54 -13.82 -6.89
N PHE A 663 2.76 -14.17 -7.91
CA PHE A 663 3.16 -15.15 -8.92
C PHE A 663 4.21 -14.58 -9.90
N ASN A 664 5.40 -14.27 -9.37
CA ASN A 664 6.50 -13.68 -10.12
C ASN A 664 7.83 -14.34 -9.72
N GLU A 665 8.41 -15.02 -10.71
CA GLU A 665 9.59 -15.87 -10.59
C GLU A 665 10.82 -15.05 -10.17
N ARG A 666 10.93 -13.81 -10.64
CA ARG A 666 12.06 -12.93 -10.31
C ARG A 666 11.98 -12.44 -8.87
N THR A 667 10.80 -12.04 -8.42
CA THR A 667 10.64 -11.59 -7.02
C THR A 667 10.76 -12.73 -6.04
N ALA A 668 10.36 -13.95 -6.41
CA ALA A 668 10.50 -15.13 -5.55
C ALA A 668 11.97 -15.49 -5.23
N GLN A 669 12.93 -14.99 -6.00
CA GLN A 669 14.37 -15.18 -5.72
C GLN A 669 14.93 -14.20 -4.69
N VAL A 670 14.21 -13.11 -4.40
CA VAL A 670 14.71 -12.03 -3.54
C VAL A 670 13.77 -11.72 -2.37
N TYR A 671 12.49 -12.05 -2.47
CA TYR A 671 11.51 -11.80 -1.43
C TYR A 671 11.28 -13.05 -0.60
N SER A 672 11.19 -12.85 0.71
CA SER A 672 10.80 -13.89 1.65
C SER A 672 9.28 -14.02 1.65
N ASP A 673 8.77 -15.11 1.07
CA ASP A 673 7.35 -15.37 0.92
C ASP A 673 7.01 -16.83 1.23
N MET A 674 5.76 -17.09 1.62
CA MET A 674 5.25 -18.43 1.88
C MET A 674 4.12 -18.77 0.91
N GLY A 675 4.03 -20.05 0.54
CA GLY A 675 2.97 -20.59 -0.32
C GLY A 675 2.46 -21.92 0.21
N LEU A 676 1.18 -21.98 0.58
CA LEU A 676 0.51 -23.21 1.02
C LEU A 676 -0.17 -23.89 -0.17
N LEU A 677 0.22 -25.13 -0.47
CA LEU A 677 -0.52 -26.03 -1.36
C LEU A 677 -1.34 -27.01 -0.51
N THR A 678 -2.65 -27.06 -0.74
CA THR A 678 -3.57 -27.87 0.07
C THR A 678 -4.67 -28.50 -0.77
N ALA A 679 -5.08 -29.71 -0.39
CA ALA A 679 -6.29 -30.37 -0.88
C ALA A 679 -7.41 -30.41 0.19
N GLN A 680 -7.24 -29.68 1.29
CA GLN A 680 -8.17 -29.73 2.42
C GLN A 680 -9.56 -29.19 1.98
N PRO A 681 -10.64 -29.97 2.13
CA PRO A 681 -11.97 -29.57 1.62
C PRO A 681 -12.49 -28.26 2.21
N ALA A 682 -12.18 -27.98 3.49
CA ALA A 682 -12.61 -26.74 4.16
C ALA A 682 -11.97 -25.50 3.51
N ILE A 683 -10.65 -25.49 3.36
CA ILE A 683 -9.91 -24.36 2.77
C ILE A 683 -10.24 -24.22 1.28
N THR A 684 -10.19 -25.32 0.53
CA THR A 684 -10.40 -25.28 -0.93
C THR A 684 -11.82 -24.84 -1.32
N ARG A 685 -12.82 -25.19 -0.50
CA ARG A 685 -14.19 -24.65 -0.64
C ARG A 685 -14.20 -23.13 -0.42
N GLU A 686 -13.54 -22.63 0.62
CA GLU A 686 -13.51 -21.20 0.91
C GLU A 686 -12.72 -20.40 -0.13
N VAL A 687 -11.65 -20.95 -0.70
CA VAL A 687 -10.99 -20.35 -1.87
C VAL A 687 -11.96 -20.25 -3.06
N GLN A 688 -12.81 -21.26 -3.29
CA GLN A 688 -13.87 -21.16 -4.29
C GLN A 688 -14.87 -20.05 -3.96
N GLU A 689 -15.30 -19.91 -2.70
CA GLU A 689 -16.19 -18.83 -2.26
C GLU A 689 -15.60 -17.44 -2.56
N VAL A 690 -14.27 -17.28 -2.38
CA VAL A 690 -13.55 -16.06 -2.75
C VAL A 690 -13.63 -15.82 -4.26
N PHE A 691 -13.37 -16.83 -5.11
CA PHE A 691 -13.52 -16.67 -6.56
C PHE A 691 -14.96 -16.39 -6.99
N SER A 692 -15.96 -17.02 -6.35
CA SER A 692 -17.38 -16.74 -6.58
C SER A 692 -17.72 -15.29 -6.26
N TYR A 693 -17.20 -14.76 -5.16
CA TYR A 693 -17.34 -13.35 -4.78
C TYR A 693 -16.64 -12.39 -5.76
N LEU A 694 -15.46 -12.77 -6.25
CA LEU A 694 -14.75 -12.02 -7.28
C LEU A 694 -15.46 -12.06 -8.63
N MET A 695 -16.22 -13.11 -8.94
CA MET A 695 -17.04 -13.19 -10.16
C MET A 695 -18.36 -12.45 -10.02
N ASP A 696 -19.01 -12.56 -8.86
CA ASP A 696 -20.28 -11.92 -8.55
C ASP A 696 -20.26 -11.34 -7.13
N ARG A 697 -20.16 -10.01 -7.06
CA ARG A 697 -20.15 -9.24 -5.81
C ARG A 697 -21.42 -9.38 -4.96
N ARG A 698 -22.50 -9.92 -5.53
CA ARG A 698 -23.77 -10.20 -4.83
C ARG A 698 -23.67 -11.47 -3.99
N HIS A 699 -22.69 -12.33 -4.29
CA HIS A 699 -22.37 -13.51 -3.51
C HIS A 699 -21.91 -13.09 -2.11
N VAL A 700 -22.39 -13.78 -1.08
CA VAL A 700 -21.89 -13.57 0.29
C VAL A 700 -21.04 -14.79 0.62
N PRO A 701 -19.70 -14.66 0.63
CA PRO A 701 -18.84 -15.81 0.83
C PRO A 701 -19.00 -16.36 2.24
N ALA A 702 -19.20 -17.67 2.35
CA ALA A 702 -19.28 -18.37 3.63
C ALA A 702 -17.87 -18.80 4.07
N LEU A 703 -17.20 -17.95 4.84
CA LEU A 703 -15.83 -18.15 5.31
C LEU A 703 -15.81 -18.55 6.80
N ARG A 704 -14.95 -19.51 7.14
CA ARG A 704 -14.68 -19.96 8.52
C ARG A 704 -13.18 -20.06 8.77
N GLN A 705 -12.43 -20.58 7.81
CA GLN A 705 -10.98 -20.72 7.87
C GLN A 705 -10.28 -19.44 7.41
N LEU A 706 -10.67 -18.90 6.25
CA LEU A 706 -10.06 -17.72 5.65
C LEU A 706 -10.57 -16.43 6.32
N LEU A 707 -9.67 -15.44 6.38
CA LEU A 707 -9.98 -14.07 6.75
C LEU A 707 -9.96 -13.20 5.49
N MET A 708 -11.03 -12.48 5.20
CA MET A 708 -11.15 -11.73 3.95
C MET A 708 -11.47 -10.26 4.18
N ALA A 709 -10.60 -9.37 3.69
CA ALA A 709 -10.93 -7.95 3.55
C ALA A 709 -11.81 -7.71 2.31
N PRO A 710 -12.80 -6.80 2.36
CA PRO A 710 -13.22 -5.99 3.50
C PRO A 710 -14.40 -6.61 4.29
N ILE A 711 -14.61 -7.93 4.22
CA ILE A 711 -15.82 -8.60 4.72
C ILE A 711 -15.75 -8.82 6.24
N ASP A 712 -14.77 -9.60 6.70
CA ASP A 712 -14.69 -10.11 8.09
C ASP A 712 -13.28 -10.03 8.71
N LEU A 713 -12.25 -9.64 7.94
CA LEU A 713 -10.87 -9.59 8.44
C LEU A 713 -10.72 -8.79 9.75
N ARG A 714 -11.28 -7.57 9.81
CA ARG A 714 -11.14 -6.71 11.01
C ARG A 714 -11.86 -7.32 12.21
N SER A 715 -13.14 -7.66 12.08
CA SER A 715 -13.94 -8.16 13.20
C SER A 715 -13.36 -9.45 13.75
N ARG A 716 -12.88 -10.35 12.88
CA ARG A 716 -12.23 -11.59 13.31
C ARG A 716 -10.86 -11.36 13.95
N LEU A 717 -10.07 -10.39 13.50
CA LEU A 717 -8.82 -10.01 14.19
C LEU A 717 -9.12 -9.41 15.57
N GLU A 718 -10.13 -8.55 15.67
CA GLU A 718 -10.59 -7.98 16.95
C GLU A 718 -11.09 -9.10 17.89
N GLU A 719 -11.86 -10.07 17.40
CA GLU A 719 -12.27 -11.26 18.17
C GLU A 719 -11.07 -12.08 18.67
N MET A 720 -10.05 -12.28 17.84
CA MET A 720 -8.84 -13.01 18.25
C MET A 720 -8.06 -12.24 19.32
N ILE A 721 -7.94 -10.92 19.18
CA ILE A 721 -7.29 -10.06 20.18
C ILE A 721 -8.10 -10.06 21.50
N ASP A 722 -9.42 -9.88 21.42
CA ASP A 722 -10.32 -9.92 22.57
C ASP A 722 -10.23 -11.24 23.32
N ARG A 723 -10.14 -12.37 22.58
CA ARG A 723 -9.97 -13.69 23.17
C ARG A 723 -8.69 -13.79 23.99
N GLU A 724 -7.56 -13.27 23.49
CA GLU A 724 -6.30 -13.28 24.26
C GLU A 724 -6.40 -12.39 25.50
N ILE A 725 -7.06 -11.23 25.40
CA ILE A 725 -7.33 -10.36 26.56
C ILE A 725 -8.19 -11.08 27.59
N GLU A 726 -9.24 -11.79 27.15
CA GLU A 726 -10.11 -12.60 28.01
C GLU A 726 -9.35 -13.72 28.74
N GLN A 727 -8.44 -14.42 28.05
CA GLN A 727 -7.61 -15.46 28.68
C GLN A 727 -6.68 -14.86 29.72
N ALA A 728 -5.99 -13.77 29.40
CA ALA A 728 -5.10 -13.08 30.31
C ALA A 728 -5.84 -12.58 31.57
N LEU A 729 -7.04 -12.00 31.42
CA LEU A 729 -7.87 -11.55 32.54
C LEU A 729 -8.38 -12.69 33.44
N LYS A 730 -8.47 -13.92 32.91
CA LYS A 730 -8.82 -15.13 33.69
C LYS A 730 -7.62 -15.74 34.41
N GLY A 731 -6.41 -15.20 34.21
CA GLY A 731 -5.16 -15.80 34.70
C GLY A 731 -4.75 -17.07 33.94
N ALA A 732 -5.38 -17.35 32.79
CA ALA A 732 -4.90 -18.39 31.90
C ALA A 732 -3.64 -17.87 31.20
N LEU A 733 -2.57 -18.67 31.19
CA LEU A 733 -1.39 -18.38 30.38
C LEU A 733 -1.82 -18.24 28.91
N PRO A 734 -1.24 -17.30 28.15
CA PRO A 734 -1.42 -17.27 26.70
C PRO A 734 -1.08 -18.67 26.18
N VAL A 735 -1.96 -19.20 25.31
CA VAL A 735 -1.93 -20.59 24.83
C VAL A 735 -0.49 -21.03 24.59
N SER A 736 0.03 -21.92 25.44
CA SER A 736 1.28 -22.60 25.12
C SER A 736 1.00 -23.40 23.86
N PHE A 737 1.71 -23.13 22.77
CA PHE A 737 1.82 -24.08 21.68
C PHE A 737 2.44 -25.34 22.29
N SER A 738 1.60 -26.26 22.76
CA SER A 738 2.04 -27.60 23.12
C SER A 738 2.50 -28.24 21.82
N SER A 739 3.80 -28.53 21.80
CA SER A 739 4.56 -29.16 20.73
C SER A 739 3.91 -30.44 20.22
#